data_AF-A0A7C5AB56-F1
#
_entry.id   AF-A0A7C5AB56-F1
#
_cell.length_a   1.000
_cell.length_b   1.000
_cell.length_c   1.000
_cell.angle_alpha   90.00
_cell.angle_beta   90.00
_cell.angle_gamma   90.00
#
_symmetry.space_group_name_H-M   'P 1'
#
loop_
_entity.id
_entity.type
_entity.pdbx_description
1 polymer ?
#
loop_
_entity_poly.entity_id
_entity_poly.type
_entity_poly.pdbx_seq_one_letter_code
_entity_poly.pdbx_strand_id
1 'polypeptide(L)'
;MPVVKRSMAILLCMAGVLAGVLILVHQTGQRYLIHIYDPLGDDYGPGTYTYPVDYTFRLENFGKRETFDIVEFKVYQRNGNVVFEYRLAQPIVDPWASPLKAYSISLQAVDIYIDNGREGGYVDTVFDKTVPGNLVMNPEGRINATISPDSAWEYAVRAHGWGVNIFLNPTCENGGKITAGSIEVEKEKGIIRVLVPTRIVGKPDSKWRIVTYMFSIDYGNARVVDSHASGWNFGGGRDGNSDPNIIDLLVPEGMTQEEILNFEDGPVVLPGIRLDSRTYRSRQGEVGVKPVSTAMSPDEIPPMENILNEIVRRGVMYFWDMADNSTGLVRDTTKYPNDEFPASAAATGFGLTSIVIGAHRGWLDNQAVYDRVLKTLRSLRDVVAQQNGFFYHFVRMSTGERWEPAKLGKPGEPSELSTIDTALLLAGVLTAGEYYKGTEVETLAKEIYERVDWRWMLADDNTIYHGWTPERGFLPHKWEYYSEAMVLYLLAIGSPTHPAPPSSWDAWERPLANIGTKRMYIMSPPESLFTYQYSHAWVDFRNKHDRYADYWQNSINAIYNNRNFVIWVAINNPGRYQAFGEDIWGLTAGDAPCARTGYKNYGAYLGGYDGTVHPYGMVASLPFTPELSMRGIRALLERYGREIWREYGFTSGFNPDIDWYSRDYTGIDVGIQVLMVQNYLDNFVWDTFMRNQYIRRAMQLVGFMEGRLENERAVTPEYEREYLKPVELKETTAVRAPAVVVDGSLSEWTNAVFQYVGPQETVLGSVRPDIENVSGRFSAMWDQKFLYLACDVTDTILVSNIEPDDIHSLYRTDSVEFYIQPDRFVPGGAGIFKIAVIPFDTKGRPQACRHEDANPGPISMVAPDVKLASSRTRTGYTIEIAIPWKYLGIEPSEGVKVGLNFTIQNTYIADAAPGEYVRTAMLSWVRVPVVWARPSTWGVLTLA
;
A
#
# COMPACT_ATOMS: atom_id res chain seq x y z
N MET A 1 73.25 -3.36 -35.25
CA MET A 1 73.13 -4.55 -34.38
C MET A 1 73.34 -4.12 -32.93
N PRO A 2 72.73 -4.77 -31.91
CA PRO A 2 71.56 -5.65 -31.96
C PRO A 2 70.24 -4.83 -31.90
N VAL A 3 69.04 -5.28 -32.27
CA VAL A 3 68.42 -6.61 -32.48
C VAL A 3 67.76 -7.23 -31.23
N VAL A 4 66.43 -7.09 -31.19
CA VAL A 4 65.40 -8.05 -30.75
C VAL A 4 65.57 -8.75 -29.38
N LYS A 5 64.61 -8.46 -28.46
CA LYS A 5 63.77 -9.51 -27.83
C LYS A 5 62.53 -8.97 -27.10
N ARG A 6 61.42 -9.70 -27.22
CA ARG A 6 60.12 -9.61 -26.50
C ARG A 6 59.08 -8.56 -26.96
N SER A 7 58.48 -8.88 -28.10
CA SER A 7 57.01 -8.78 -28.30
C SER A 7 56.24 -9.70 -27.31
N MET A 8 54.91 -9.68 -27.38
CA MET A 8 53.95 -10.48 -26.56
C MET A 8 53.85 -10.06 -25.08
N ALA A 9 53.09 -8.97 -24.84
CA ALA A 9 52.49 -8.66 -23.52
C ALA A 9 51.25 -7.75 -23.64
N ILE A 10 51.27 -6.77 -24.56
CA ILE A 10 50.33 -5.63 -24.52
C ILE A 10 49.10 -5.77 -25.46
N LEU A 11 49.10 -6.73 -26.39
CA LEU A 11 48.02 -6.89 -27.39
C LEU A 11 46.99 -8.01 -27.09
N LEU A 12 46.86 -8.44 -25.82
CA LEU A 12 45.90 -9.49 -25.43
C LEU A 12 44.87 -9.04 -24.37
N CYS A 13 45.02 -7.86 -23.76
CA CYS A 13 44.08 -7.36 -22.75
C CYS A 13 42.85 -6.63 -23.33
N MET A 14 42.91 -6.12 -24.56
CA MET A 14 41.74 -5.46 -25.21
C MET A 14 40.71 -6.43 -25.81
N ALA A 15 40.94 -7.75 -25.72
CA ALA A 15 39.92 -8.77 -26.03
C ALA A 15 39.23 -9.33 -24.77
N GLY A 16 39.70 -8.96 -23.56
CA GLY A 16 39.23 -9.52 -22.29
C GLY A 16 38.12 -8.74 -21.58
N VAL A 17 37.59 -7.67 -22.19
CA VAL A 17 36.65 -6.73 -21.54
C VAL A 17 35.21 -6.85 -22.07
N LEU A 18 34.97 -7.72 -23.07
CA LEU A 18 33.67 -7.89 -23.74
C LEU A 18 33.02 -9.27 -23.50
N ALA A 19 33.54 -10.05 -22.54
CA ALA A 19 32.99 -11.34 -22.11
C ALA A 19 33.00 -11.51 -20.57
N GLY A 20 32.98 -10.40 -19.83
CA GLY A 20 32.76 -10.39 -18.37
C GLY A 20 31.30 -10.73 -18.08
N VAL A 21 31.02 -12.04 -17.96
CA VAL A 21 29.69 -12.65 -17.94
C VAL A 21 28.67 -11.89 -17.10
N LEU A 22 27.51 -11.59 -17.70
CA LEU A 22 26.30 -11.23 -16.96
C LEU A 22 25.93 -12.38 -16.00
N ILE A 23 26.36 -12.28 -14.75
CA ILE A 23 25.69 -12.96 -13.64
C ILE A 23 24.69 -11.98 -13.05
N LEU A 24 23.73 -11.58 -13.89
CA LEU A 24 22.48 -11.01 -13.45
C LEU A 24 21.76 -12.16 -12.73
N VAL A 25 21.89 -12.23 -11.40
CA VAL A 25 21.21 -13.25 -10.60
C VAL A 25 19.71 -12.97 -10.65
N HIS A 26 19.06 -13.51 -11.68
CA HIS A 26 17.62 -13.70 -11.71
C HIS A 26 17.27 -14.69 -10.59
N GLN A 27 17.05 -14.17 -9.38
CA GLN A 27 16.12 -14.82 -8.46
C GLN A 27 14.72 -14.64 -9.04
N THR A 28 14.40 -15.53 -9.98
CA THR A 28 13.03 -15.70 -10.48
C THR A 28 12.12 -15.99 -9.30
N GLY A 29 10.93 -15.36 -9.26
CA GLY A 29 9.86 -15.76 -8.35
C GLY A 29 9.57 -17.26 -8.42
N GLN A 30 9.01 -17.82 -7.35
CA GLN A 30 8.80 -19.26 -7.18
C GLN A 30 7.98 -19.85 -8.34
N ARG A 31 8.67 -20.44 -9.34
CA ARG A 31 8.00 -20.92 -10.56
C ARG A 31 7.14 -22.13 -10.26
N TYR A 32 5.83 -21.90 -10.21
CA TYR A 32 4.83 -22.95 -10.22
C TYR A 32 4.84 -23.69 -11.57
N LEU A 33 4.68 -25.01 -11.48
CA LEU A 33 4.51 -25.96 -12.57
C LEU A 33 3.01 -26.15 -12.84
N ILE A 34 2.22 -26.20 -11.77
CA ILE A 34 0.76 -26.06 -11.82
C ILE A 34 0.30 -25.22 -10.62
N HIS A 35 -0.81 -24.53 -10.79
CA HIS A 35 -1.54 -23.80 -9.74
C HIS A 35 -3.02 -23.91 -10.09
N ILE A 36 -3.78 -24.54 -9.21
CA ILE A 36 -5.21 -24.82 -9.33
C ILE A 36 -5.94 -24.07 -8.22
N TYR A 37 -7.09 -23.50 -8.56
CA TYR A 37 -8.11 -23.10 -7.58
C TYR A 37 -9.27 -24.08 -7.70
N ASP A 38 -9.54 -24.76 -6.59
CA ASP A 38 -10.72 -25.61 -6.42
C ASP A 38 -11.94 -24.78 -5.97
N PRO A 39 -13.13 -25.37 -5.94
CA PRO A 39 -14.31 -24.74 -5.35
C PRO A 39 -14.17 -24.60 -3.82
N LEU A 40 -15.28 -24.32 -3.14
CA LEU A 40 -15.32 -24.15 -1.68
C LEU A 40 -16.54 -24.90 -1.16
N GLY A 41 -16.31 -25.91 -0.33
CA GLY A 41 -17.34 -26.78 0.23
C GLY A 41 -17.80 -27.88 -0.73
N ASP A 42 -16.93 -28.43 -1.57
CA ASP A 42 -17.16 -29.66 -2.36
C ASP A 42 -16.47 -30.91 -1.81
N ASP A 43 -16.00 -30.87 -0.56
CA ASP A 43 -15.50 -32.02 0.22
C ASP A 43 -16.55 -33.08 0.64
N TYR A 44 -17.50 -33.35 -0.26
CA TYR A 44 -18.58 -34.34 -0.16
C TYR A 44 -18.45 -35.51 -1.17
N GLY A 45 -17.25 -35.73 -1.73
CA GLY A 45 -16.97 -36.82 -2.65
C GLY A 45 -17.95 -36.87 -3.84
N PRO A 46 -18.65 -38.00 -4.10
CA PRO A 46 -19.60 -38.15 -5.21
C PRO A 46 -20.95 -37.38 -5.04
N GLY A 47 -20.93 -36.24 -4.36
CA GLY A 47 -22.13 -35.42 -4.09
C GLY A 47 -23.00 -35.88 -2.92
N THR A 48 -22.72 -37.05 -2.32
CA THR A 48 -23.54 -37.65 -1.26
C THR A 48 -22.88 -37.69 0.11
N TYR A 49 -21.55 -37.51 0.21
CA TYR A 49 -20.85 -37.81 1.45
C TYR A 49 -21.12 -36.79 2.55
N THR A 50 -21.15 -37.28 3.78
CA THR A 50 -21.45 -36.51 4.97
C THR A 50 -20.42 -36.76 6.06
N TYR A 51 -20.00 -35.68 6.71
CA TYR A 51 -19.01 -35.70 7.76
C TYR A 51 -19.40 -36.57 8.97
N PRO A 52 -18.42 -37.22 9.64
CA PRO A 52 -18.65 -37.93 10.90
C PRO A 52 -19.31 -37.04 11.96
N VAL A 53 -20.01 -37.67 12.92
CA VAL A 53 -20.79 -36.91 13.91
C VAL A 53 -20.02 -36.48 15.15
N ASP A 54 -18.81 -37.00 15.38
CA ASP A 54 -17.94 -36.55 16.48
C ASP A 54 -17.39 -35.13 16.24
N TYR A 55 -17.22 -34.38 17.34
CA TYR A 55 -16.72 -33.01 17.34
C TYR A 55 -15.27 -32.89 16.83
N THR A 56 -14.49 -33.99 16.82
CA THR A 56 -13.12 -34.05 16.28
C THR A 56 -13.04 -33.59 14.82
N PHE A 57 -14.13 -33.74 14.05
CA PHE A 57 -14.24 -33.32 12.65
C PHE A 57 -15.01 -31.99 12.49
N ARG A 58 -15.09 -31.17 13.55
CA ARG A 58 -15.93 -29.96 13.61
C ARG A 58 -15.24 -28.84 14.37
N LEU A 59 -15.00 -27.71 13.70
CA LEU A 59 -14.59 -26.48 14.37
C LEU A 59 -15.81 -25.81 15.02
N GLU A 60 -16.11 -26.18 16.27
CA GLU A 60 -17.35 -25.78 16.98
C GLU A 60 -17.57 -24.26 17.09
N ASN A 61 -16.51 -23.44 16.95
CA ASN A 61 -16.61 -21.98 16.94
C ASN A 61 -17.05 -21.36 15.60
N PHE A 62 -17.10 -22.11 14.50
CA PHE A 62 -17.31 -21.57 13.14
C PHE A 62 -18.44 -22.21 12.32
N GLY A 63 -19.07 -23.28 12.80
CA GLY A 63 -20.34 -23.79 12.25
C GLY A 63 -20.30 -24.38 10.83
N LYS A 64 -19.11 -24.54 10.24
CA LYS A 64 -18.85 -25.09 8.90
C LYS A 64 -18.18 -26.47 8.96
N ARG A 65 -18.23 -27.22 7.85
CA ARG A 65 -17.76 -28.62 7.77
C ARG A 65 -16.42 -28.80 7.06
N GLU A 66 -15.89 -27.76 6.42
CA GLU A 66 -14.80 -27.78 5.43
C GLU A 66 -13.38 -28.17 5.96
N THR A 67 -13.20 -29.39 6.47
CA THR A 67 -11.94 -29.85 7.12
C THR A 67 -11.00 -30.63 6.19
N PHE A 68 -11.51 -31.10 5.06
CA PHE A 68 -10.76 -31.78 3.99
C PHE A 68 -10.74 -30.96 2.69
N ASP A 69 -11.69 -30.04 2.52
CA ASP A 69 -11.86 -29.04 1.46
C ASP A 69 -10.55 -28.31 1.05
N ILE A 70 -9.94 -28.76 -0.04
CA ILE A 70 -8.89 -28.04 -0.77
C ILE A 70 -9.54 -26.87 -1.51
N VAL A 71 -8.89 -25.72 -1.46
CA VAL A 71 -9.37 -24.49 -2.12
C VAL A 71 -8.27 -23.79 -2.92
N GLU A 72 -7.07 -24.35 -2.93
CA GLU A 72 -5.93 -23.99 -3.78
C GLU A 72 -4.85 -25.07 -3.70
N PHE A 73 -4.31 -25.46 -4.85
CA PHE A 73 -3.23 -26.44 -4.94
C PHE A 73 -2.12 -25.95 -5.88
N LYS A 74 -0.86 -26.18 -5.52
CA LYS A 74 0.31 -25.74 -6.30
C LYS A 74 1.37 -26.84 -6.37
N VAL A 75 2.03 -26.97 -7.52
CA VAL A 75 3.24 -27.80 -7.66
C VAL A 75 4.41 -26.94 -8.08
N TYR A 76 5.56 -27.04 -7.43
CA TYR A 76 6.76 -26.26 -7.75
C TYR A 76 8.05 -27.00 -7.39
N GLN A 77 9.21 -26.51 -7.83
CA GLN A 77 10.51 -27.05 -7.40
C GLN A 77 11.14 -26.18 -6.30
N ARG A 78 11.59 -26.81 -5.21
CA ARG A 78 12.31 -26.15 -4.10
C ARG A 78 13.37 -27.06 -3.50
N ASN A 79 14.61 -26.59 -3.42
CA ASN A 79 15.75 -27.25 -2.75
C ASN A 79 15.96 -28.73 -3.14
N GLY A 80 15.78 -29.08 -4.42
CA GLY A 80 15.93 -30.46 -4.91
C GLY A 80 14.72 -31.38 -4.66
N ASN A 81 13.56 -30.81 -4.35
CA ASN A 81 12.28 -31.50 -4.23
C ASN A 81 11.26 -30.90 -5.21
N VAL A 82 10.33 -31.73 -5.67
CA VAL A 82 9.01 -31.28 -6.11
C VAL A 82 8.19 -31.05 -4.85
N VAL A 83 7.58 -29.89 -4.72
CA VAL A 83 6.67 -29.53 -3.62
C VAL A 83 5.25 -29.59 -4.15
N PHE A 84 4.40 -30.33 -3.47
CA PHE A 84 2.95 -30.38 -3.68
C PHE A 84 2.30 -29.65 -2.50
N GLU A 85 1.80 -28.45 -2.73
CA GLU A 85 1.23 -27.55 -1.72
C GLU A 85 -0.29 -27.52 -1.85
N TYR A 86 -0.98 -27.85 -0.76
CA TYR A 86 -2.43 -27.77 -0.62
C TYR A 86 -2.74 -26.68 0.39
N ARG A 87 -3.75 -25.85 0.12
CA ARG A 87 -4.35 -24.94 1.08
C ARG A 87 -5.81 -25.35 1.26
N LEU A 88 -6.17 -25.65 2.49
CA LEU A 88 -7.54 -25.98 2.89
C LEU A 88 -8.38 -24.73 3.17
N ALA A 89 -9.70 -24.88 3.15
CA ALA A 89 -10.64 -23.82 3.50
C ALA A 89 -10.52 -23.38 4.96
N GLN A 90 -10.16 -24.30 5.86
CA GLN A 90 -10.12 -24.11 7.31
C GLN A 90 -8.72 -24.40 7.90
N PRO A 91 -8.40 -23.84 9.09
CA PRO A 91 -7.19 -24.19 9.82
C PRO A 91 -7.09 -25.69 10.15
N ILE A 92 -5.88 -26.24 10.09
CA ILE A 92 -5.64 -27.68 10.29
C ILE A 92 -5.72 -28.02 11.78
N VAL A 93 -6.85 -28.64 12.17
CA VAL A 93 -7.02 -29.26 13.49
C VAL A 93 -6.20 -30.54 13.58
N ASP A 94 -5.45 -30.68 14.66
CA ASP A 94 -4.54 -31.80 14.89
C ASP A 94 -4.87 -32.49 16.23
N PRO A 95 -5.97 -33.27 16.30
CA PRO A 95 -6.55 -33.74 17.57
C PRO A 95 -5.69 -34.78 18.31
N TRP A 96 -4.77 -35.47 17.61
CA TRP A 96 -4.04 -36.61 18.15
C TRP A 96 -2.53 -36.34 18.21
N ALA A 97 -2.10 -35.70 19.31
CA ALA A 97 -0.68 -35.61 19.65
C ALA A 97 -0.15 -36.99 20.04
N SER A 98 0.72 -37.58 19.21
CA SER A 98 1.34 -38.89 19.45
C SER A 98 2.86 -38.81 19.23
N PRO A 99 3.70 -39.38 20.11
CA PRO A 99 5.16 -39.37 19.95
C PRO A 99 5.66 -40.25 18.79
N LEU A 100 4.77 -41.04 18.16
CA LEU A 100 5.06 -41.83 16.95
C LEU A 100 4.73 -41.07 15.66
N LYS A 101 4.19 -39.85 15.74
CA LYS A 101 3.74 -39.04 14.60
C LYS A 101 4.82 -38.03 14.22
N ALA A 102 5.21 -38.00 12.96
CA ALA A 102 6.29 -37.15 12.45
C ALA A 102 5.81 -35.74 12.03
N TYR A 103 4.54 -35.60 11.61
CA TYR A 103 4.00 -34.40 10.99
C TYR A 103 2.69 -33.94 11.63
N SER A 104 2.39 -32.65 11.48
CA SER A 104 1.33 -31.93 12.23
C SER A 104 -0.08 -32.09 11.65
N ILE A 105 -0.37 -33.24 11.03
CA ILE A 105 -1.68 -33.64 10.48
C ILE A 105 -2.05 -35.01 11.07
N SER A 106 -3.32 -35.21 11.45
CA SER A 106 -3.80 -36.48 12.01
C SER A 106 -5.06 -37.03 11.33
N LEU A 107 -5.89 -36.16 10.75
CA LEU A 107 -7.14 -36.53 10.09
C LEU A 107 -6.94 -36.71 8.58
N GLN A 108 -6.13 -35.85 7.97
CA GLN A 108 -5.82 -35.78 6.54
C GLN A 108 -4.70 -36.73 6.12
N ALA A 109 -4.88 -37.35 4.96
CA ALA A 109 -3.82 -37.88 4.11
C ALA A 109 -4.06 -37.48 2.65
N VAL A 110 -2.97 -37.40 1.88
CA VAL A 110 -3.04 -37.24 0.41
C VAL A 110 -2.27 -38.35 -0.27
N ASP A 111 -2.79 -38.82 -1.40
CA ASP A 111 -2.04 -39.62 -2.36
C ASP A 111 -1.77 -38.78 -3.60
N ILE A 112 -0.55 -38.87 -4.13
CA ILE A 112 -0.12 -38.19 -5.36
C ILE A 112 0.45 -39.25 -6.31
N TYR A 113 -0.23 -39.50 -7.41
CA TYR A 113 0.24 -40.39 -8.48
C TYR A 113 0.94 -39.57 -9.55
N ILE A 114 2.06 -40.08 -10.07
CA ILE A 114 2.94 -39.39 -11.02
C ILE A 114 3.24 -40.32 -12.20
N ASP A 115 2.56 -40.04 -13.30
CA ASP A 115 2.96 -40.40 -14.67
C ASP A 115 4.06 -39.41 -15.10
N ASN A 116 5.25 -39.91 -15.48
CA ASN A 116 6.34 -39.10 -16.03
C ASN A 116 6.57 -39.33 -17.54
N GLY A 117 5.60 -39.92 -18.23
CA GLY A 117 5.61 -40.16 -19.67
C GLY A 117 6.53 -41.31 -20.09
N ARG A 118 6.67 -42.35 -19.26
CA ARG A 118 7.37 -43.60 -19.61
C ARG A 118 6.37 -44.68 -20.01
N GLU A 119 6.85 -45.66 -20.77
CA GLU A 119 6.05 -46.86 -21.05
C GLU A 119 6.06 -47.80 -19.84
N GLY A 120 4.89 -48.40 -19.55
CA GLY A 120 4.74 -49.44 -18.52
C GLY A 120 4.16 -48.99 -17.18
N GLY A 121 3.66 -47.75 -17.06
CA GLY A 121 2.98 -47.21 -15.87
C GLY A 121 1.84 -48.07 -15.32
N TYR A 122 1.50 -47.87 -14.04
CA TYR A 122 0.57 -48.70 -13.28
C TYR A 122 -0.79 -48.00 -13.04
N VAL A 123 -1.89 -48.75 -12.90
CA VAL A 123 -3.26 -48.18 -12.79
C VAL A 123 -3.95 -48.42 -11.45
N ASP A 124 -3.51 -49.38 -10.63
CA ASP A 124 -4.10 -49.54 -9.29
C ASP A 124 -3.69 -48.38 -8.36
N THR A 125 -4.56 -47.99 -7.44
CA THR A 125 -4.21 -47.10 -6.32
C THR A 125 -3.29 -47.81 -5.32
N VAL A 126 -2.44 -47.07 -4.60
CA VAL A 126 -1.51 -47.68 -3.64
C VAL A 126 -2.19 -48.13 -2.35
N PHE A 127 -1.74 -49.26 -1.80
CA PHE A 127 -2.15 -49.77 -0.51
C PHE A 127 -0.95 -49.93 0.42
N ASP A 128 -0.98 -49.20 1.54
CA ASP A 128 0.14 -49.12 2.49
C ASP A 128 -0.26 -49.66 3.87
N LYS A 129 0.33 -50.80 4.28
CA LYS A 129 0.06 -51.43 5.58
C LYS A 129 0.99 -50.99 6.71
N THR A 130 1.94 -50.06 6.51
CA THR A 130 3.04 -49.86 7.49
C THR A 130 2.72 -48.92 8.66
N VAL A 131 1.45 -48.70 9.01
CA VAL A 131 1.08 -47.88 10.18
C VAL A 131 0.72 -48.79 11.36
N PRO A 132 1.32 -48.61 12.56
CA PRO A 132 1.03 -49.47 13.71
C PRO A 132 -0.36 -49.18 14.31
N GLY A 133 -1.36 -49.95 13.88
CA GLY A 133 -2.76 -49.84 14.31
C GLY A 133 -3.47 -51.19 14.31
N ASN A 134 -4.57 -51.31 15.07
CA ASN A 134 -5.32 -52.56 15.18
C ASN A 134 -6.09 -52.87 13.89
N LEU A 135 -5.84 -54.05 13.31
CA LEU A 135 -6.48 -54.54 12.09
C LEU A 135 -7.92 -55.03 12.36
N VAL A 136 -8.84 -54.11 12.62
CA VAL A 136 -10.26 -54.41 12.87
C VAL A 136 -11.15 -53.43 12.10
N MET A 137 -12.13 -53.95 11.36
CA MET A 137 -13.13 -53.26 10.51
C MET A 137 -12.73 -52.73 9.11
N ASN A 138 -11.50 -52.90 8.62
CA ASN A 138 -11.28 -52.92 7.16
C ASN A 138 -10.12 -53.88 6.76
N PRO A 139 -10.41 -55.07 6.20
CA PRO A 139 -9.38 -56.05 5.85
C PRO A 139 -8.59 -55.68 4.58
N GLU A 140 -9.13 -54.77 3.75
CA GLU A 140 -8.53 -54.40 2.46
C GLU A 140 -8.04 -52.95 2.40
N GLY A 141 -8.60 -52.02 3.17
CA GLY A 141 -8.06 -50.68 3.42
C GLY A 141 -7.77 -49.82 2.19
N ARG A 142 -8.44 -50.11 1.06
CA ARG A 142 -8.18 -49.49 -0.24
C ARG A 142 -8.89 -48.15 -0.40
N ILE A 143 -8.36 -47.34 -1.28
CA ILE A 143 -9.13 -46.35 -2.02
C ILE A 143 -9.83 -47.12 -3.16
N ASN A 144 -11.16 -47.14 -3.20
CA ASN A 144 -11.91 -47.93 -4.19
C ASN A 144 -11.99 -47.20 -5.55
N ALA A 145 -10.83 -46.89 -6.09
CA ALA A 145 -10.64 -46.22 -7.38
C ALA A 145 -9.40 -46.79 -8.09
N THR A 146 -9.33 -46.52 -9.39
CA THR A 146 -8.16 -46.77 -10.25
C THR A 146 -7.73 -45.48 -10.94
N ILE A 147 -6.51 -45.45 -11.46
CA ILE A 147 -5.98 -44.33 -12.23
C ILE A 147 -6.24 -44.59 -13.72
N SER A 148 -6.64 -43.56 -14.47
CA SER A 148 -6.84 -43.66 -15.91
C SER A 148 -5.61 -44.24 -16.63
N PRO A 149 -5.75 -45.17 -17.59
CA PRO A 149 -4.63 -45.69 -18.37
C PRO A 149 -3.79 -44.61 -19.07
N ASP A 150 -4.41 -43.49 -19.48
CA ASP A 150 -3.73 -42.32 -20.05
C ASP A 150 -2.93 -41.52 -19.01
N SER A 151 -2.90 -41.96 -17.75
CA SER A 151 -2.22 -41.34 -16.60
C SER A 151 -1.58 -42.39 -15.67
N ALA A 152 -1.34 -43.60 -16.20
CA ALA A 152 -0.78 -44.71 -15.45
C ALA A 152 0.62 -44.35 -14.92
N TRP A 153 0.86 -44.62 -13.63
CA TRP A 153 1.93 -43.97 -12.87
C TRP A 153 3.22 -44.82 -12.76
N GLU A 154 4.37 -44.14 -12.72
CA GLU A 154 5.65 -44.75 -12.34
C GLU A 154 5.95 -44.60 -10.85
N TYR A 155 5.50 -43.49 -10.26
CA TYR A 155 5.65 -43.18 -8.84
C TYR A 155 4.30 -42.83 -8.23
N ALA A 156 4.04 -43.33 -7.02
CA ALA A 156 2.94 -42.88 -6.19
C ALA A 156 3.48 -42.45 -4.82
N VAL A 157 2.92 -41.40 -4.24
CA VAL A 157 3.36 -40.83 -2.96
C VAL A 157 2.18 -40.74 -2.00
N ARG A 158 2.22 -41.50 -0.92
CA ARG A 158 1.27 -41.36 0.20
C ARG A 158 1.89 -40.48 1.29
N ALA A 159 1.23 -39.39 1.65
CA ALA A 159 1.70 -38.45 2.66
C ALA A 159 0.66 -38.25 3.76
N HIS A 160 1.08 -38.47 5.01
CA HIS A 160 0.21 -38.49 6.19
C HIS A 160 1.03 -38.21 7.47
N GLY A 161 0.37 -38.06 8.62
CA GLY A 161 1.01 -37.69 9.89
C GLY A 161 2.23 -38.53 10.31
N TRP A 162 2.31 -39.78 9.88
CA TRP A 162 3.36 -40.73 10.26
C TRP A 162 4.49 -40.87 9.22
N GLY A 163 4.37 -40.30 8.02
CA GLY A 163 5.41 -40.42 6.99
C GLY A 163 5.05 -39.89 5.61
N VAL A 164 6.08 -39.87 4.75
CA VAL A 164 5.94 -39.74 3.29
C VAL A 164 6.54 -40.97 2.65
N ASN A 165 5.70 -41.74 1.95
CA ASN A 165 6.03 -43.04 1.39
C ASN A 165 5.91 -42.99 -0.13
N ILE A 166 7.03 -43.16 -0.83
CA ILE A 166 7.11 -43.21 -2.28
C ILE A 166 7.12 -44.68 -2.71
N PHE A 167 6.23 -45.06 -3.61
CA PHE A 167 6.13 -46.37 -4.23
C PHE A 167 6.60 -46.26 -5.68
N LEU A 168 7.48 -47.17 -6.09
CA LEU A 168 7.82 -47.37 -7.50
C LEU A 168 6.92 -48.46 -8.08
N ASN A 169 6.63 -48.33 -9.38
CA ASN A 169 5.92 -49.31 -10.20
C ASN A 169 6.36 -50.77 -9.88
N PRO A 170 5.42 -51.70 -9.59
CA PRO A 170 5.72 -53.00 -9.00
C PRO A 170 6.34 -54.06 -9.93
N THR A 171 6.67 -53.72 -11.18
CA THR A 171 7.30 -54.62 -12.16
C THR A 171 8.69 -55.13 -11.78
N CYS A 172 9.36 -54.58 -10.76
CA CYS A 172 10.59 -55.11 -10.19
C CYS A 172 10.33 -56.02 -8.96
N GLU A 173 10.95 -57.21 -8.93
CA GLU A 173 10.64 -58.35 -8.03
C GLU A 173 10.75 -58.12 -6.51
N ASN A 174 11.07 -56.91 -6.05
CA ASN A 174 10.81 -56.47 -4.68
C ASN A 174 10.22 -55.05 -4.75
N GLY A 175 8.90 -54.93 -4.56
CA GLY A 175 8.15 -53.69 -4.74
C GLY A 175 8.76 -52.52 -3.97
N GLY A 176 9.30 -51.54 -4.70
CA GLY A 176 10.19 -50.51 -4.18
C GLY A 176 9.49 -49.44 -3.35
N LYS A 177 9.15 -49.74 -2.10
CA LYS A 177 8.75 -48.72 -1.12
C LYS A 177 9.98 -47.97 -0.61
N ILE A 178 10.00 -46.66 -0.77
CA ILE A 178 11.02 -45.74 -0.26
C ILE A 178 10.35 -44.70 0.64
N THR A 179 10.55 -44.79 1.95
CA THR A 179 10.16 -43.72 2.88
C THR A 179 11.15 -42.56 2.72
N ALA A 180 10.74 -41.53 1.99
CA ALA A 180 11.56 -40.36 1.66
C ALA A 180 10.69 -39.16 1.28
N GLY A 181 11.18 -37.97 1.60
CA GLY A 181 10.41 -36.73 1.54
C GLY A 181 10.05 -36.23 2.94
N SER A 182 9.26 -35.18 3.02
CA SER A 182 8.82 -34.58 4.28
C SER A 182 7.54 -33.76 4.10
N ILE A 183 6.81 -33.52 5.20
CA ILE A 183 5.64 -32.63 5.20
C ILE A 183 5.95 -31.37 6.01
N GLU A 184 5.64 -30.20 5.46
CA GLU A 184 5.57 -28.93 6.21
C GLU A 184 4.09 -28.55 6.39
N VAL A 185 3.72 -27.98 7.54
CA VAL A 185 2.34 -27.66 7.89
C VAL A 185 2.25 -26.27 8.52
N GLU A 186 1.45 -25.37 7.95
CA GLU A 186 1.11 -24.08 8.56
C GLU A 186 -0.36 -24.12 9.03
N LYS A 187 -0.58 -24.58 10.26
CA LYS A 187 -1.93 -24.91 10.79
C LYS A 187 -2.94 -23.78 10.62
N GLU A 188 -2.61 -22.58 11.10
CA GLU A 188 -3.48 -21.39 11.06
C GLU A 188 -3.85 -20.92 9.64
N LYS A 189 -3.12 -21.37 8.61
CA LYS A 189 -3.37 -21.01 7.20
C LYS A 189 -4.00 -22.14 6.38
N GLY A 190 -4.24 -23.29 6.99
CA GLY A 190 -4.74 -24.48 6.28
C GLY A 190 -3.73 -25.13 5.33
N ILE A 191 -2.42 -24.83 5.41
CA ILE A 191 -1.44 -25.25 4.38
C ILE A 191 -0.74 -26.56 4.75
N ILE A 192 -0.73 -27.51 3.81
CA ILE A 192 0.08 -28.75 3.82
C ILE A 192 1.04 -28.70 2.62
N ARG A 193 2.33 -28.92 2.81
CA ARG A 193 3.31 -29.09 1.71
C ARG A 193 3.98 -30.45 1.78
N VAL A 194 3.81 -31.27 0.75
CA VAL A 194 4.53 -32.55 0.59
C VAL A 194 5.76 -32.32 -0.28
N LEU A 195 6.95 -32.51 0.30
CA LEU A 195 8.24 -32.35 -0.38
C LEU A 195 8.74 -33.73 -0.84
N VAL A 196 8.78 -33.94 -2.16
CA VAL A 196 9.15 -35.21 -2.81
C VAL A 196 10.50 -35.05 -3.53
N PRO A 197 11.58 -35.76 -3.15
CA PRO A 197 12.91 -35.52 -3.70
C PRO A 197 13.01 -35.81 -5.21
N THR A 198 13.49 -34.84 -6.02
CA THR A 198 13.65 -35.00 -7.48
C THR A 198 14.69 -36.05 -7.86
N ARG A 199 15.51 -36.50 -6.91
CA ARG A 199 16.45 -37.61 -7.08
C ARG A 199 15.77 -38.99 -7.08
N ILE A 200 14.48 -39.07 -6.74
CA ILE A 200 13.69 -40.30 -6.72
C ILE A 200 12.69 -40.29 -7.88
N VAL A 201 11.79 -39.31 -7.90
CA VAL A 201 10.72 -39.20 -8.91
C VAL A 201 11.16 -38.58 -10.24
N GLY A 202 12.41 -38.11 -10.32
CA GLY A 202 12.91 -37.32 -11.45
C GLY A 202 12.63 -35.83 -11.32
N LYS A 203 12.92 -35.07 -12.39
CA LYS A 203 12.56 -33.65 -12.47
C LYS A 203 11.23 -33.51 -13.24
N PRO A 204 10.27 -32.71 -12.75
CA PRO A 204 9.00 -32.51 -13.40
C PRO A 204 9.14 -31.75 -14.73
N ASP A 205 8.41 -32.21 -15.74
CA ASP A 205 8.30 -31.59 -17.07
C ASP A 205 6.84 -31.59 -17.57
N SER A 206 6.58 -30.95 -18.71
CA SER A 206 5.23 -30.72 -19.27
C SER A 206 4.50 -31.99 -19.77
N LYS A 207 5.16 -33.15 -19.78
CA LYS A 207 4.51 -34.43 -20.09
C LYS A 207 3.90 -35.08 -18.85
N TRP A 208 4.36 -34.72 -17.66
CA TRP A 208 3.92 -35.34 -16.43
C TRP A 208 2.41 -35.15 -16.23
N ARG A 209 1.74 -36.20 -15.77
CA ARG A 209 0.39 -36.11 -15.23
C ARG A 209 0.40 -36.44 -13.75
N ILE A 210 -0.47 -35.78 -13.02
CA ILE A 210 -0.70 -36.00 -11.60
C ILE A 210 -2.17 -36.31 -11.35
N VAL A 211 -2.43 -37.34 -10.54
CA VAL A 211 -3.71 -37.49 -9.84
C VAL A 211 -3.43 -37.23 -8.38
N THR A 212 -4.26 -36.40 -7.74
CA THR A 212 -4.18 -36.19 -6.30
C THR A 212 -5.56 -35.99 -5.70
N TYR A 213 -5.75 -36.57 -4.52
CA TYR A 213 -6.98 -36.45 -3.73
C TYR A 213 -6.63 -36.38 -2.24
N MET A 214 -7.53 -35.83 -1.44
CA MET A 214 -7.50 -35.89 0.01
C MET A 214 -8.51 -36.91 0.53
N PHE A 215 -8.09 -37.64 1.56
CA PHE A 215 -8.93 -38.61 2.25
C PHE A 215 -8.71 -38.56 3.75
N SER A 216 -9.72 -38.98 4.50
CA SER A 216 -9.59 -39.16 5.94
C SER A 216 -8.93 -40.50 6.27
N ILE A 217 -8.10 -40.52 7.30
CA ILE A 217 -7.44 -41.73 7.78
C ILE A 217 -7.89 -42.14 9.19
N ASP A 218 -7.89 -43.46 9.43
CA ASP A 218 -7.99 -44.04 10.76
C ASP A 218 -6.86 -45.05 11.00
N TYR A 219 -6.07 -44.84 12.05
CA TYR A 219 -4.82 -45.57 12.35
C TYR A 219 -3.94 -45.87 11.11
N GLY A 220 -3.97 -44.98 10.10
CA GLY A 220 -3.18 -45.08 8.86
C GLY A 220 -3.84 -45.79 7.67
N ASN A 221 -5.03 -46.37 7.84
CA ASN A 221 -5.85 -46.84 6.72
C ASN A 221 -6.80 -45.72 6.26
N ALA A 222 -7.34 -45.80 5.05
CA ALA A 222 -8.44 -44.93 4.66
C ALA A 222 -9.67 -45.19 5.57
N ARG A 223 -10.28 -44.12 6.06
CA ARG A 223 -11.51 -44.15 6.87
C ARG A 223 -12.69 -44.53 5.98
N VAL A 224 -13.55 -45.42 6.47
CA VAL A 224 -14.70 -45.94 5.71
C VAL A 224 -15.78 -44.86 5.59
N VAL A 225 -16.49 -44.88 4.47
CA VAL A 225 -17.75 -44.17 4.27
C VAL A 225 -18.91 -45.17 4.40
N ASP A 226 -19.65 -45.07 5.51
CA ASP A 226 -20.85 -45.88 5.77
C ASP A 226 -22.08 -45.27 5.02
N SER A 227 -23.23 -45.95 5.04
CA SER A 227 -24.48 -45.35 4.53
C SER A 227 -24.95 -44.14 5.35
N HIS A 228 -24.68 -44.14 6.65
CA HIS A 228 -25.07 -43.07 7.58
C HIS A 228 -23.86 -42.66 8.42
N ALA A 229 -23.63 -41.35 8.58
CA ALA A 229 -22.48 -40.85 9.31
C ALA A 229 -22.52 -41.32 10.77
N SER A 230 -21.51 -42.09 11.17
CA SER A 230 -21.33 -42.55 12.54
C SER A 230 -20.46 -41.57 13.33
N GLY A 231 -20.11 -41.88 14.58
CA GLY A 231 -19.22 -41.02 15.37
C GLY A 231 -17.89 -40.77 14.65
N TRP A 232 -17.31 -41.85 14.09
CA TRP A 232 -15.96 -41.83 13.52
C TRP A 232 -15.89 -42.09 12.02
N ASN A 233 -16.97 -42.50 11.34
CA ASN A 233 -16.97 -42.72 9.90
C ASN A 233 -17.80 -41.67 9.16
N PHE A 234 -17.44 -41.41 7.90
CA PHE A 234 -18.27 -40.62 7.00
C PHE A 234 -19.57 -41.37 6.67
N GLY A 235 -20.61 -40.65 6.26
CA GLY A 235 -21.89 -41.20 5.82
C GLY A 235 -22.16 -40.90 4.35
N GLY A 236 -23.26 -41.43 3.81
CA GLY A 236 -23.72 -41.15 2.44
C GLY A 236 -23.15 -42.06 1.35
N GLY A 237 -22.41 -43.11 1.73
CA GLY A 237 -22.08 -44.23 0.84
C GLY A 237 -23.17 -45.29 0.83
N ARG A 238 -22.80 -46.52 0.48
CA ARG A 238 -23.64 -47.73 0.58
C ARG A 238 -23.21 -48.57 1.79
N ASP A 239 -24.06 -49.51 2.21
CA ASP A 239 -23.71 -50.46 3.28
C ASP A 239 -22.71 -51.52 2.75
N GLY A 240 -21.42 -51.17 2.72
CA GLY A 240 -20.35 -52.02 2.21
C GLY A 240 -18.96 -51.37 2.31
N ASN A 241 -18.01 -51.90 1.55
CA ASN A 241 -16.69 -51.29 1.33
C ASN A 241 -16.45 -51.21 -0.19
N SER A 242 -17.44 -50.71 -0.94
CA SER A 242 -17.37 -50.57 -2.40
C SER A 242 -17.01 -49.17 -2.86
N ASP A 243 -17.09 -48.23 -1.93
CA ASP A 243 -17.32 -46.82 -2.16
C ASP A 243 -15.95 -46.10 -2.14
N PRO A 244 -15.70 -45.11 -3.04
CA PRO A 244 -14.42 -44.43 -3.11
C PRO A 244 -14.19 -43.68 -1.80
N ASN A 245 -13.24 -44.13 -0.97
CA ASN A 245 -12.84 -43.47 0.27
C ASN A 245 -12.02 -42.19 0.00
N ILE A 246 -12.52 -41.34 -0.89
CA ILE A 246 -12.00 -40.03 -1.30
C ILE A 246 -13.01 -39.00 -0.81
N ILE A 247 -12.54 -37.99 -0.08
CA ILE A 247 -13.41 -36.92 0.43
C ILE A 247 -13.38 -35.72 -0.52
N ASP A 248 -12.21 -35.47 -1.12
CA ASP A 248 -11.94 -34.35 -2.01
C ASP A 248 -10.90 -34.75 -3.09
N LEU A 249 -11.05 -34.26 -4.32
CA LEU A 249 -10.36 -34.72 -5.54
C LEU A 249 -10.13 -33.57 -6.52
N LEU A 250 -8.86 -33.28 -6.81
CA LEU A 250 -8.54 -32.36 -7.90
C LEU A 250 -8.86 -33.03 -9.25
N VAL A 251 -9.76 -32.41 -10.01
CA VAL A 251 -10.16 -32.88 -11.35
C VAL A 251 -9.58 -32.00 -12.48
N PRO A 252 -9.42 -32.54 -13.71
CA PRO A 252 -9.07 -31.76 -14.90
C PRO A 252 -10.12 -30.70 -15.29
N GLU A 253 -9.76 -29.83 -16.24
CA GLU A 253 -10.68 -28.90 -16.88
C GLU A 253 -11.88 -29.63 -17.52
N GLY A 254 -13.09 -29.10 -17.28
CA GLY A 254 -14.33 -29.59 -17.91
C GLY A 254 -14.93 -30.84 -17.26
N MET A 255 -14.49 -31.20 -16.05
CA MET A 255 -15.01 -32.29 -15.23
C MET A 255 -15.38 -31.77 -13.84
N THR A 256 -16.30 -32.44 -13.14
CA THR A 256 -16.54 -32.24 -11.70
C THR A 256 -16.09 -33.45 -10.86
N GLN A 257 -15.94 -33.28 -9.56
CA GLN A 257 -15.61 -34.40 -8.66
C GLN A 257 -16.73 -35.46 -8.69
N GLU A 258 -17.99 -35.02 -8.65
CA GLU A 258 -19.16 -35.89 -8.57
C GLU A 258 -19.30 -36.76 -9.82
N GLU A 259 -19.00 -36.21 -11.00
CA GLU A 259 -18.95 -36.96 -12.27
C GLU A 259 -17.89 -38.06 -12.25
N ILE A 260 -16.73 -37.81 -11.65
CA ILE A 260 -15.59 -38.73 -11.61
C ILE A 260 -15.70 -39.78 -10.50
N LEU A 261 -16.25 -39.41 -9.33
CA LEU A 261 -16.42 -40.31 -8.18
C LEU A 261 -17.74 -41.10 -8.21
N ASN A 262 -18.65 -40.82 -9.15
CA ASN A 262 -19.87 -41.62 -9.36
C ASN A 262 -19.53 -43.10 -9.54
N PHE A 263 -20.00 -43.93 -8.60
CA PHE A 263 -19.73 -45.36 -8.50
C PHE A 263 -20.94 -46.25 -8.82
N GLU A 264 -22.05 -45.67 -9.28
CA GLU A 264 -23.25 -46.41 -9.70
C GLU A 264 -23.09 -46.98 -11.11
N ASP A 265 -22.42 -46.25 -12.01
CA ASP A 265 -22.21 -46.65 -13.41
C ASP A 265 -20.99 -47.57 -13.63
N GLY A 266 -20.10 -47.72 -12.63
CA GLY A 266 -18.94 -48.61 -12.72
C GLY A 266 -17.85 -48.37 -11.66
N PRO A 267 -16.65 -48.97 -11.84
CA PRO A 267 -15.48 -48.66 -11.02
C PRO A 267 -15.01 -47.21 -11.26
N VAL A 268 -14.65 -46.51 -10.20
CA VAL A 268 -14.11 -45.13 -10.27
C VAL A 268 -12.75 -45.11 -10.98
N VAL A 269 -12.60 -44.22 -11.96
CA VAL A 269 -11.36 -44.04 -12.75
C VAL A 269 -10.93 -42.58 -12.69
N LEU A 270 -9.83 -42.30 -12.00
CA LEU A 270 -9.34 -40.95 -11.75
C LEU A 270 -8.48 -40.45 -12.93
N PRO A 271 -8.83 -39.32 -13.57
CA PRO A 271 -8.10 -38.77 -14.71
C PRO A 271 -6.93 -37.87 -14.28
N GLY A 272 -5.77 -37.99 -14.92
CA GLY A 272 -4.57 -37.24 -14.57
C GLY A 272 -4.52 -35.83 -15.15
N ILE A 273 -4.29 -34.86 -14.26
CA ILE A 273 -4.05 -33.45 -14.58
C ILE A 273 -2.62 -33.27 -15.10
N ARG A 274 -2.44 -32.75 -16.32
CA ARG A 274 -1.10 -32.52 -16.90
C ARG A 274 -0.41 -31.31 -16.26
N LEU A 275 0.92 -31.36 -16.07
CA LEU A 275 1.73 -30.21 -15.60
C LEU A 275 1.95 -29.11 -16.67
N ASP A 276 1.25 -29.17 -17.80
CA ASP A 276 1.08 -28.03 -18.72
C ASP A 276 -0.39 -27.56 -18.86
N SER A 277 -1.30 -28.19 -18.11
CA SER A 277 -2.67 -27.72 -17.91
C SER A 277 -2.72 -26.56 -16.89
N ARG A 278 -3.90 -25.97 -16.75
CA ARG A 278 -4.03 -24.52 -16.55
C ARG A 278 -5.42 -24.21 -15.98
N THR A 279 -5.62 -23.34 -14.99
CA THR A 279 -7.00 -22.96 -14.58
C THR A 279 -7.16 -21.57 -14.00
N TYR A 280 -8.28 -20.92 -14.37
CA TYR A 280 -8.96 -19.85 -13.62
C TYR A 280 -10.47 -20.14 -13.71
N ARG A 281 -11.24 -19.90 -12.63
CA ARG A 281 -12.72 -19.84 -12.68
C ARG A 281 -13.18 -18.37 -12.57
N SER A 282 -14.32 -18.07 -13.19
CA SER A 282 -15.12 -16.86 -12.93
C SER A 282 -16.53 -17.26 -12.45
N ARG A 283 -17.39 -16.29 -12.11
CA ARG A 283 -18.65 -16.52 -11.34
C ARG A 283 -19.76 -17.35 -12.03
N GLN A 284 -19.50 -18.05 -13.14
CA GLN A 284 -20.53 -18.77 -13.92
C GLN A 284 -20.15 -20.21 -14.39
N GLY A 285 -19.21 -20.88 -13.73
CA GLY A 285 -19.17 -22.35 -13.70
C GLY A 285 -18.50 -23.11 -14.85
N GLU A 286 -18.05 -22.45 -15.92
CA GLU A 286 -17.18 -23.07 -16.93
C GLU A 286 -15.68 -22.82 -16.61
N VAL A 287 -14.81 -23.74 -17.05
CA VAL A 287 -13.36 -23.77 -16.71
C VAL A 287 -12.52 -23.36 -17.94
N GLY A 288 -11.38 -22.66 -17.71
CA GLY A 288 -10.56 -22.10 -18.80
C GLY A 288 -9.03 -22.18 -18.62
N VAL A 289 -8.36 -22.79 -19.60
CA VAL A 289 -6.95 -23.25 -19.58
C VAL A 289 -5.89 -22.16 -19.93
N LYS A 290 -5.57 -21.26 -18.96
CA LYS A 290 -4.45 -20.25 -18.80
C LYS A 290 -3.23 -20.45 -17.81
N PRO A 291 -2.03 -21.04 -18.13
CA PRO A 291 -0.81 -20.21 -18.21
C PRO A 291 -0.80 -19.00 -19.12
N VAL A 292 -0.80 -17.89 -18.40
CA VAL A 292 -0.16 -16.63 -18.75
C VAL A 292 0.89 -16.46 -17.65
N SER A 293 2.14 -16.26 -18.04
CA SER A 293 3.12 -15.58 -17.18
C SER A 293 2.43 -14.33 -16.64
N THR A 294 2.50 -14.02 -15.34
CA THR A 294 1.69 -12.92 -14.78
C THR A 294 1.98 -11.61 -15.53
N ALA A 295 3.27 -11.36 -15.78
CA ALA A 295 3.82 -10.61 -16.91
C ALA A 295 3.27 -11.07 -18.27
N MET A 296 2.40 -10.26 -18.91
CA MET A 296 1.89 -10.50 -20.26
C MET A 296 3.01 -10.35 -21.29
N SER A 297 3.08 -11.24 -22.28
CA SER A 297 4.05 -11.06 -23.38
C SER A 297 3.69 -9.83 -24.25
N PRO A 298 4.66 -9.18 -24.92
CA PRO A 298 4.37 -7.98 -25.74
C PRO A 298 3.30 -8.18 -26.81
N ASP A 299 3.16 -9.40 -27.34
CA ASP A 299 2.14 -9.80 -28.32
C ASP A 299 0.75 -10.07 -27.70
N GLU A 300 0.67 -10.34 -26.40
CA GLU A 300 -0.60 -10.48 -25.65
C GLU A 300 -1.16 -9.14 -25.16
N ILE A 301 -0.35 -8.09 -25.17
CA ILE A 301 -0.73 -6.75 -24.70
C ILE A 301 -1.46 -5.99 -25.81
N PRO A 302 -2.73 -5.58 -25.59
CA PRO A 302 -3.50 -4.87 -26.61
C PRO A 302 -2.83 -3.56 -27.07
N PRO A 303 -3.25 -3.00 -28.24
CA PRO A 303 -2.95 -1.62 -28.58
C PRO A 303 -3.29 -0.68 -27.42
N MET A 304 -2.48 0.35 -27.20
CA MET A 304 -2.61 1.20 -26.00
C MET A 304 -4.00 1.84 -25.89
N GLU A 305 -4.60 2.25 -27.00
CA GLU A 305 -5.99 2.73 -27.06
C GLU A 305 -7.01 1.75 -26.44
N ASN A 306 -6.85 0.44 -26.67
CA ASN A 306 -7.71 -0.59 -26.07
C ASN A 306 -7.47 -0.73 -24.57
N ILE A 307 -6.21 -0.59 -24.12
CA ILE A 307 -5.86 -0.61 -22.69
C ILE A 307 -6.49 0.60 -21.99
N LEU A 308 -6.35 1.80 -22.56
CA LEU A 308 -6.92 3.03 -22.02
C LEU A 308 -8.46 2.97 -21.95
N ASN A 309 -9.13 2.51 -23.01
CA ASN A 309 -10.57 2.28 -22.98
C ASN A 309 -10.97 1.26 -21.91
N GLU A 310 -10.19 0.19 -21.72
CA GLU A 310 -10.47 -0.86 -20.73
C GLU A 310 -10.19 -0.40 -19.28
N ILE A 311 -9.23 0.51 -19.04
CA ILE A 311 -9.06 1.19 -17.73
C ILE A 311 -10.35 1.93 -17.37
N VAL A 312 -10.84 2.78 -18.29
CA VAL A 312 -12.08 3.54 -18.06
C VAL A 312 -13.25 2.58 -17.89
N ARG A 313 -13.44 1.61 -18.80
CA ARG A 313 -14.58 0.67 -18.75
C ARG A 313 -14.61 -0.15 -17.46
N ARG A 314 -13.49 -0.70 -17.01
CA ARG A 314 -13.42 -1.49 -15.78
C ARG A 314 -13.68 -0.65 -14.53
N GLY A 315 -13.12 0.55 -14.45
CA GLY A 315 -13.43 1.46 -13.35
C GLY A 315 -14.89 1.94 -13.35
N VAL A 316 -15.51 2.13 -14.53
CA VAL A 316 -16.95 2.39 -14.61
C VAL A 316 -17.79 1.22 -14.07
N MET A 317 -17.35 -0.04 -14.26
CA MET A 317 -18.01 -1.19 -13.62
C MET A 317 -17.82 -1.21 -12.10
N TYR A 318 -16.65 -0.83 -11.57
CA TYR A 318 -16.46 -0.68 -10.11
C TYR A 318 -17.52 0.24 -9.51
N PHE A 319 -17.74 1.42 -10.10
CA PHE A 319 -18.73 2.37 -9.61
C PHE A 319 -20.19 1.95 -9.84
N TRP A 320 -20.44 1.04 -10.76
CA TRP A 320 -21.78 0.47 -10.97
C TRP A 320 -22.10 -0.63 -9.95
N ASP A 321 -21.12 -1.50 -9.68
CA ASP A 321 -21.25 -2.68 -8.83
C ASP A 321 -21.08 -2.36 -7.33
N MET A 322 -20.19 -1.41 -6.98
CA MET A 322 -19.92 -0.98 -5.60
C MET A 322 -20.84 0.15 -5.12
N ALA A 323 -21.79 0.60 -5.94
CA ALA A 323 -22.84 1.54 -5.54
C ALA A 323 -24.06 0.80 -4.99
N ASP A 324 -24.52 1.20 -3.79
CA ASP A 324 -25.71 0.62 -3.18
C ASP A 324 -26.99 0.85 -4.03
N ASN A 325 -27.92 -0.09 -3.93
CA ASN A 325 -29.16 -0.08 -4.71
C ASN A 325 -30.28 0.78 -4.10
N SER A 326 -30.24 1.09 -2.79
CA SER A 326 -31.25 1.94 -2.13
C SER A 326 -30.85 3.41 -2.06
N THR A 327 -29.56 3.73 -1.87
CA THR A 327 -29.04 5.10 -1.76
C THR A 327 -28.18 5.57 -2.94
N GLY A 328 -27.60 4.66 -3.73
CA GLY A 328 -26.62 5.00 -4.76
C GLY A 328 -25.22 5.34 -4.26
N LEU A 329 -24.97 5.29 -2.95
CA LEU A 329 -23.66 5.57 -2.34
C LEU A 329 -22.62 4.49 -2.69
N VAL A 330 -21.38 4.91 -2.97
CA VAL A 330 -20.28 4.04 -3.43
C VAL A 330 -19.41 3.59 -2.26
N ARG A 331 -19.14 2.27 -2.13
CA ARG A 331 -18.23 1.73 -1.11
C ARG A 331 -16.82 2.28 -1.30
N ASP A 332 -16.15 2.61 -0.20
CA ASP A 332 -14.78 3.11 -0.22
C ASP A 332 -13.78 2.10 -0.82
N THR A 333 -13.88 0.82 -0.44
CA THR A 333 -13.02 -0.26 -0.97
C THR A 333 -13.72 -1.61 -1.02
N THR A 334 -13.29 -2.51 -1.91
CA THR A 334 -13.76 -3.91 -2.01
C THR A 334 -13.43 -4.80 -0.82
N LYS A 335 -12.50 -4.36 0.05
CA LYS A 335 -11.85 -5.14 1.11
C LYS A 335 -12.77 -5.90 2.08
N TYR A 336 -14.01 -5.44 2.20
CA TYR A 336 -15.05 -6.14 2.96
C TYR A 336 -16.39 -6.13 2.18
N PRO A 337 -17.22 -7.18 2.33
CA PRO A 337 -18.53 -7.26 1.68
C PRO A 337 -19.58 -6.38 2.38
N ASN A 338 -20.66 -6.06 1.67
CA ASN A 338 -21.88 -5.44 2.22
C ASN A 338 -21.63 -4.12 2.99
N ASP A 339 -22.49 -3.78 3.96
CA ASP A 339 -22.34 -2.66 4.91
C ASP A 339 -21.24 -2.91 5.98
N GLU A 340 -20.37 -3.92 5.81
CA GLU A 340 -19.26 -4.13 6.75
C GLU A 340 -18.18 -3.04 6.63
N PHE A 341 -18.19 -2.28 5.52
CA PHE A 341 -17.37 -1.10 5.29
C PHE A 341 -18.25 0.08 4.79
N PRO A 342 -17.89 1.33 5.10
CA PRO A 342 -18.67 2.49 4.69
C PRO A 342 -18.61 2.78 3.17
N ALA A 343 -19.56 3.61 2.74
CA ALA A 343 -19.41 4.42 1.55
C ALA A 343 -18.55 5.66 1.84
N SER A 344 -17.74 6.06 0.86
CA SER A 344 -16.98 7.31 0.88
C SER A 344 -17.70 8.40 0.09
N ALA A 345 -17.72 9.62 0.62
CA ALA A 345 -18.24 10.79 -0.09
C ALA A 345 -17.38 11.12 -1.33
N ALA A 346 -16.05 11.11 -1.23
CA ALA A 346 -15.18 11.27 -2.41
C ALA A 346 -15.37 10.16 -3.45
N ALA A 347 -15.43 8.89 -3.02
CA ALA A 347 -15.69 7.76 -3.92
C ALA A 347 -17.03 7.88 -4.65
N THR A 348 -18.06 8.42 -3.97
CA THR A 348 -19.36 8.70 -4.59
C THR A 348 -19.29 9.85 -5.61
N GLY A 349 -18.45 10.87 -5.39
CA GLY A 349 -18.18 11.93 -6.37
C GLY A 349 -17.50 11.44 -7.65
N PHE A 350 -16.43 10.66 -7.50
CA PHE A 350 -15.80 9.95 -8.63
C PHE A 350 -16.78 9.01 -9.32
N GLY A 351 -17.63 8.31 -8.56
CA GLY A 351 -18.64 7.39 -9.08
C GLY A 351 -19.73 8.05 -9.91
N LEU A 352 -20.32 9.14 -9.42
CA LEU A 352 -21.31 9.95 -10.17
C LEU A 352 -20.77 10.40 -11.53
N THR A 353 -19.51 10.82 -11.58
CA THR A 353 -18.83 11.18 -12.83
C THR A 353 -18.61 9.94 -13.71
N SER A 354 -18.18 8.82 -13.12
CA SER A 354 -17.83 7.59 -13.84
C SER A 354 -19.03 6.90 -14.48
N ILE A 355 -20.18 6.79 -13.78
CA ILE A 355 -21.38 6.20 -14.39
C ILE A 355 -21.92 7.07 -15.54
N VAL A 356 -21.76 8.40 -15.45
CA VAL A 356 -22.05 9.36 -16.53
C VAL A 356 -21.09 9.18 -17.72
N ILE A 357 -19.80 8.92 -17.49
CA ILE A 357 -18.86 8.48 -18.56
C ILE A 357 -19.36 7.18 -19.19
N GLY A 358 -19.83 6.22 -18.39
CA GLY A 358 -20.42 4.95 -18.87
C GLY A 358 -21.62 5.15 -19.80
N ALA A 359 -22.51 6.09 -19.48
CA ALA A 359 -23.62 6.48 -20.35
C ALA A 359 -23.13 7.20 -21.63
N HIS A 360 -22.19 8.14 -21.50
CA HIS A 360 -21.61 8.87 -22.64
C HIS A 360 -20.92 7.94 -23.65
N ARG A 361 -20.21 6.92 -23.15
CA ARG A 361 -19.56 5.85 -23.95
C ARG A 361 -20.53 4.81 -24.51
N GLY A 362 -21.79 4.80 -24.08
CA GLY A 362 -22.77 3.76 -24.42
C GLY A 362 -22.46 2.38 -23.82
N TRP A 363 -21.66 2.31 -22.75
CA TRP A 363 -21.34 1.07 -22.02
C TRP A 363 -22.35 0.74 -20.93
N LEU A 364 -23.05 1.75 -20.42
CA LEU A 364 -24.22 1.62 -19.55
C LEU A 364 -25.44 2.23 -20.24
N ASP A 365 -26.63 1.68 -19.96
CA ASP A 365 -27.87 2.29 -20.44
C ASP A 365 -28.07 3.68 -19.80
N ASN A 366 -28.34 4.69 -20.64
CA ASN A 366 -28.42 6.07 -20.19
C ASN A 366 -29.64 6.35 -19.29
N GLN A 367 -30.74 5.60 -19.40
CA GLN A 367 -31.88 5.74 -18.49
C GLN A 367 -31.56 5.09 -17.14
N ALA A 368 -30.95 3.90 -17.13
CA ALA A 368 -30.51 3.25 -15.90
C ALA A 368 -29.46 4.08 -15.13
N VAL A 369 -28.57 4.77 -15.84
CA VAL A 369 -27.64 5.74 -15.22
C VAL A 369 -28.37 6.98 -14.71
N TYR A 370 -29.30 7.56 -15.48
CA TYR A 370 -30.12 8.69 -15.03
C TYR A 370 -30.89 8.34 -13.74
N ASP A 371 -31.52 7.17 -13.68
CA ASP A 371 -32.29 6.72 -12.53
C ASP A 371 -31.39 6.46 -11.30
N ARG A 372 -30.17 5.93 -11.51
CA ARG A 372 -29.15 5.78 -10.45
C ARG A 372 -28.68 7.15 -9.93
N VAL A 373 -28.33 8.07 -10.82
CA VAL A 373 -27.91 9.44 -10.45
C VAL A 373 -29.02 10.16 -9.70
N LEU A 374 -30.26 10.13 -10.21
CA LEU A 374 -31.42 10.76 -9.60
C LEU A 374 -31.72 10.20 -8.20
N LYS A 375 -31.60 8.88 -8.02
CA LYS A 375 -31.67 8.25 -6.69
C LYS A 375 -30.57 8.77 -5.76
N THR A 376 -29.32 8.77 -6.23
CA THR A 376 -28.15 9.20 -5.46
C THR A 376 -28.30 10.64 -4.99
N LEU A 377 -28.69 11.56 -5.87
CA LEU A 377 -28.87 12.98 -5.51
C LEU A 377 -30.04 13.18 -4.53
N ARG A 378 -31.15 12.45 -4.68
CA ARG A 378 -32.25 12.49 -3.69
C ARG A 378 -31.80 11.96 -2.32
N SER A 379 -31.02 10.88 -2.27
CA SER A 379 -30.45 10.38 -1.02
C SER A 379 -29.47 11.38 -0.38
N LEU A 380 -28.58 12.01 -1.15
CA LEU A 380 -27.71 13.09 -0.66
C LEU A 380 -28.50 14.31 -0.14
N ARG A 381 -29.67 14.58 -0.72
CA ARG A 381 -30.55 15.68 -0.31
C ARG A 381 -31.31 15.38 0.99
N ASP A 382 -31.84 14.16 1.11
CA ASP A 382 -32.92 13.81 2.06
C ASP A 382 -32.54 12.79 3.15
N VAL A 383 -31.50 11.98 2.92
CA VAL A 383 -31.20 10.78 3.74
C VAL A 383 -29.80 10.82 4.36
N VAL A 384 -28.79 11.24 3.60
CA VAL A 384 -27.39 11.15 4.04
C VAL A 384 -27.08 12.18 5.12
N ALA A 385 -26.39 11.73 6.16
CA ALA A 385 -25.97 12.57 7.28
C ALA A 385 -25.06 13.71 6.80
N GLN A 386 -25.50 14.94 7.07
CA GLN A 386 -24.80 16.17 6.72
C GLN A 386 -25.10 17.26 7.76
N GLN A 387 -24.22 18.25 7.85
CA GLN A 387 -24.38 19.41 8.74
C GLN A 387 -23.90 20.66 7.99
N ASN A 388 -24.76 21.67 7.90
CA ASN A 388 -24.54 22.89 7.11
C ASN A 388 -24.14 22.60 5.64
N GLY A 389 -24.66 21.50 5.08
CA GLY A 389 -24.38 21.02 3.73
C GLY A 389 -23.08 20.21 3.56
N PHE A 390 -22.22 20.13 4.58
CA PHE A 390 -21.04 19.25 4.55
C PHE A 390 -21.41 17.81 4.86
N PHE A 391 -20.79 16.88 4.14
CA PHE A 391 -21.00 15.44 4.31
C PHE A 391 -19.89 14.82 5.16
N TYR A 392 -20.21 13.71 5.83
CA TYR A 392 -19.19 12.87 6.47
C TYR A 392 -18.31 12.19 5.42
N HIS A 393 -17.01 12.06 5.72
CA HIS A 393 -16.06 11.31 4.90
C HIS A 393 -16.57 9.88 4.66
N PHE A 394 -17.03 9.23 5.74
CA PHE A 394 -17.61 7.90 5.72
C PHE A 394 -19.04 7.85 6.28
N VAL A 395 -19.93 7.16 5.55
CA VAL A 395 -21.32 6.89 5.92
C VAL A 395 -21.68 5.42 5.67
N ARG A 396 -22.70 4.91 6.36
CA ARG A 396 -23.32 3.60 6.04
C ARG A 396 -23.92 3.64 4.64
N MET A 397 -23.74 2.57 3.85
CA MET A 397 -24.20 2.56 2.46
C MET A 397 -25.72 2.54 2.38
N SER A 398 -26.39 1.69 3.16
CA SER A 398 -27.85 1.49 3.08
C SER A 398 -28.69 2.55 3.80
N THR A 399 -28.15 3.22 4.82
CA THR A 399 -28.90 4.19 5.65
C THR A 399 -28.45 5.64 5.49
N GLY A 400 -27.25 5.88 4.92
CA GLY A 400 -26.66 7.23 4.83
C GLY A 400 -26.24 7.84 6.18
N GLU A 401 -26.40 7.12 7.30
CA GLU A 401 -25.97 7.58 8.62
C GLU A 401 -24.44 7.67 8.70
N ARG A 402 -23.94 8.59 9.55
CA ARG A 402 -22.52 8.71 9.89
C ARG A 402 -21.89 7.36 10.24
N TRP A 403 -20.72 7.07 9.69
CA TRP A 403 -19.97 5.86 10.04
C TRP A 403 -19.39 5.97 11.46
N GLU A 404 -19.77 5.02 12.32
CA GLU A 404 -19.37 4.96 13.73
C GLU A 404 -18.99 3.52 14.11
N PRO A 405 -17.69 3.13 14.02
CA PRO A 405 -17.23 1.76 14.27
C PRO A 405 -17.67 1.21 15.63
N ALA A 406 -17.60 2.03 16.70
CA ALA A 406 -17.99 1.62 18.04
C ALA A 406 -19.46 1.19 18.15
N LYS A 407 -20.38 1.81 17.41
CA LYS A 407 -21.80 1.42 17.33
C LYS A 407 -22.02 0.11 16.56
N LEU A 408 -20.99 -0.41 15.89
CA LEU A 408 -20.95 -1.70 15.20
C LEU A 408 -20.12 -2.76 15.95
N GLY A 409 -19.58 -2.44 17.14
CA GLY A 409 -18.64 -3.32 17.84
C GLY A 409 -17.27 -3.44 17.15
N LYS A 410 -16.96 -2.53 16.21
CA LYS A 410 -15.69 -2.47 15.48
C LYS A 410 -14.76 -1.40 16.10
N PRO A 411 -13.43 -1.59 16.10
CA PRO A 411 -12.48 -0.55 16.51
C PRO A 411 -12.42 0.57 15.46
N GLY A 412 -12.11 1.79 15.92
CA GLY A 412 -11.96 2.99 15.07
C GLY A 412 -12.78 4.18 15.60
N GLU A 413 -12.39 5.40 15.21
CA GLU A 413 -13.13 6.62 15.59
C GLU A 413 -14.38 6.83 14.72
N PRO A 414 -15.41 7.53 15.25
CA PRO A 414 -16.49 8.11 14.45
C PRO A 414 -15.97 9.03 13.33
N SER A 415 -16.52 8.90 12.12
CA SER A 415 -16.09 9.73 10.98
C SER A 415 -16.38 11.22 11.20
N GLU A 416 -15.53 12.05 10.63
CA GLU A 416 -15.57 13.49 10.51
C GLU A 416 -16.43 13.96 9.31
N LEU A 417 -16.98 15.17 9.40
CA LEU A 417 -17.30 15.94 8.20
C LEU A 417 -15.98 16.28 7.50
N SER A 418 -15.81 15.93 6.23
CA SER A 418 -14.59 16.25 5.47
C SER A 418 -14.90 17.30 4.42
N THR A 419 -14.13 18.39 4.41
CA THR A 419 -14.31 19.49 3.44
C THR A 419 -13.81 19.10 2.05
N ILE A 420 -12.74 18.29 1.96
CA ILE A 420 -12.23 17.79 0.67
C ILE A 420 -13.14 16.72 0.07
N ASP A 421 -13.65 15.76 0.86
CA ASP A 421 -14.61 14.77 0.36
C ASP A 421 -15.91 15.42 -0.08
N THR A 422 -16.38 16.43 0.66
CA THR A 422 -17.52 17.25 0.25
C THR A 422 -17.24 17.93 -1.10
N ALA A 423 -16.04 18.49 -1.32
CA ALA A 423 -15.67 19.09 -2.60
C ALA A 423 -15.57 18.09 -3.76
N LEU A 424 -14.98 16.91 -3.53
CA LEU A 424 -14.86 15.84 -4.53
C LEU A 424 -16.25 15.25 -4.88
N LEU A 425 -17.11 15.08 -3.88
CA LEU A 425 -18.52 14.72 -4.05
C LEU A 425 -19.25 15.74 -4.93
N LEU A 426 -19.14 17.03 -4.57
CA LEU A 426 -19.80 18.12 -5.29
C LEU A 426 -19.29 18.27 -6.73
N ALA A 427 -18.01 17.98 -6.99
CA ALA A 427 -17.49 17.97 -8.35
C ALA A 427 -18.20 16.91 -9.23
N GLY A 428 -18.45 15.72 -8.69
CA GLY A 428 -19.25 14.69 -9.34
C GLY A 428 -20.73 15.05 -9.50
N VAL A 429 -21.34 15.59 -8.44
CA VAL A 429 -22.74 16.05 -8.43
C VAL A 429 -22.97 17.12 -9.51
N LEU A 430 -22.11 18.13 -9.60
CA LEU A 430 -22.22 19.20 -10.61
C LEU A 430 -21.91 18.70 -12.04
N THR A 431 -21.01 17.72 -12.21
CA THR A 431 -20.76 17.08 -13.51
C THR A 431 -22.01 16.34 -14.01
N ALA A 432 -22.68 15.58 -13.14
CA ALA A 432 -23.93 14.91 -13.47
C ALA A 432 -25.07 15.90 -13.78
N GLY A 433 -25.11 17.05 -13.08
CA GLY A 433 -26.04 18.15 -13.34
C GLY A 433 -25.86 18.83 -14.70
N GLU A 434 -24.61 19.08 -15.13
CA GLU A 434 -24.31 19.63 -16.46
C GLU A 434 -24.47 18.61 -17.60
N TYR A 435 -24.36 17.31 -17.32
CA TYR A 435 -24.65 16.24 -18.29
C TYR A 435 -26.16 16.07 -18.51
N TYR A 436 -26.95 15.94 -17.43
CA TYR A 436 -28.40 15.82 -17.48
C TYR A 436 -29.11 17.19 -17.37
N LYS A 437 -28.62 18.17 -18.15
CA LYS A 437 -29.13 19.55 -18.14
C LYS A 437 -30.60 19.64 -18.54
N GLY A 438 -31.37 20.50 -17.88
CA GLY A 438 -32.81 20.67 -18.09
C GLY A 438 -33.69 19.63 -17.38
N THR A 439 -33.15 18.87 -16.43
CA THR A 439 -33.88 17.80 -15.69
C THR A 439 -33.91 18.02 -14.17
N GLU A 440 -34.54 17.10 -13.43
CA GLU A 440 -34.47 17.10 -11.97
C GLU A 440 -33.04 16.90 -11.45
N VAL A 441 -32.16 16.23 -12.21
CA VAL A 441 -30.75 16.02 -11.82
C VAL A 441 -29.98 17.34 -11.77
N GLU A 442 -30.14 18.24 -12.75
CA GLU A 442 -29.56 19.59 -12.68
C GLU A 442 -30.10 20.38 -11.47
N THR A 443 -31.40 20.25 -11.22
CA THR A 443 -32.09 20.94 -10.12
C THR A 443 -31.56 20.49 -8.75
N LEU A 444 -31.42 19.17 -8.55
CA LEU A 444 -30.87 18.58 -7.32
C LEU A 444 -29.37 18.88 -7.16
N ALA A 445 -28.60 18.78 -8.24
CA ALA A 445 -27.16 19.06 -8.21
C ALA A 445 -26.87 20.50 -7.78
N LYS A 446 -27.68 21.44 -8.28
CA LYS A 446 -27.69 22.83 -7.82
C LYS A 446 -28.10 22.94 -6.35
N GLU A 447 -29.20 22.32 -5.94
CA GLU A 447 -29.70 22.42 -4.55
C GLU A 447 -28.68 21.91 -3.52
N ILE A 448 -28.02 20.78 -3.80
CA ILE A 448 -27.00 20.18 -2.92
C ILE A 448 -25.78 21.10 -2.82
N TYR A 449 -25.31 21.68 -3.93
CA TYR A 449 -24.17 22.59 -3.94
C TYR A 449 -24.46 23.94 -3.26
N GLU A 450 -25.63 24.53 -3.52
CA GLU A 450 -26.01 25.84 -2.95
C GLU A 450 -26.36 25.77 -1.45
N ARG A 451 -26.52 24.56 -0.89
CA ARG A 451 -26.75 24.28 0.55
C ARG A 451 -25.47 24.38 1.40
N VAL A 452 -24.27 24.27 0.82
CA VAL A 452 -23.02 24.13 1.58
C VAL A 452 -22.52 25.48 2.10
N ASP A 453 -22.44 25.63 3.43
CA ASP A 453 -22.02 26.87 4.08
C ASP A 453 -20.50 26.97 4.23
N TRP A 454 -19.79 27.29 3.15
CA TRP A 454 -18.33 27.40 3.15
C TRP A 454 -17.77 28.45 4.14
N ARG A 455 -18.60 29.37 4.64
CA ARG A 455 -18.21 30.33 5.69
C ARG A 455 -18.16 29.70 7.06
N TRP A 456 -18.91 28.63 7.31
CA TRP A 456 -18.89 27.90 8.57
C TRP A 456 -17.59 27.09 8.76
N MET A 457 -17.00 26.59 7.67
CA MET A 457 -15.70 25.88 7.69
C MET A 457 -14.49 26.80 7.45
N LEU A 458 -14.67 28.12 7.45
CA LEU A 458 -13.61 29.10 7.23
C LEU A 458 -12.94 29.47 8.56
N ALA A 459 -11.60 29.47 8.58
CA ALA A 459 -10.81 29.96 9.70
C ALA A 459 -10.53 31.47 9.60
N ASP A 460 -10.11 32.10 10.70
CA ASP A 460 -9.86 33.55 10.79
C ASP A 460 -8.75 34.06 9.84
N ASP A 461 -7.88 33.16 9.36
CA ASP A 461 -6.85 33.44 8.36
C ASP A 461 -7.33 33.31 6.90
N ASN A 462 -8.61 32.96 6.70
CA ASN A 462 -9.27 32.62 5.43
C ASN A 462 -8.88 31.25 4.82
N THR A 463 -8.11 30.41 5.52
CA THR A 463 -7.97 28.98 5.16
C THR A 463 -9.24 28.21 5.55
N ILE A 464 -9.42 27.01 4.97
CA ILE A 464 -10.58 26.14 5.26
C ILE A 464 -10.14 25.00 6.17
N TYR A 465 -10.90 24.71 7.23
CA TYR A 465 -10.65 23.55 8.11
C TYR A 465 -10.76 22.22 7.34
N HIS A 466 -9.96 21.21 7.71
CA HIS A 466 -10.06 19.87 7.11
C HIS A 466 -11.43 19.24 7.36
N GLY A 467 -12.02 19.52 8.52
CA GLY A 467 -13.29 18.91 8.90
C GLY A 467 -13.82 19.36 10.26
N TRP A 468 -14.86 18.66 10.72
CA TRP A 468 -15.54 18.91 11.99
C TRP A 468 -16.18 17.63 12.53
N THR A 469 -16.30 17.49 13.85
CA THR A 469 -17.08 16.43 14.50
C THR A 469 -18.05 16.99 15.55
N PRO A 470 -19.22 16.36 15.76
CA PRO A 470 -20.14 16.72 16.85
C PRO A 470 -19.49 16.67 18.26
N GLU A 471 -18.47 15.83 18.43
CA GLU A 471 -17.82 15.60 19.73
C GLU A 471 -16.72 16.61 20.07
N ARG A 472 -15.98 17.09 19.06
CA ARG A 472 -14.74 17.89 19.24
C ARG A 472 -14.82 19.29 18.61
N GLY A 473 -15.81 19.57 17.77
CA GLY A 473 -15.86 20.79 16.97
C GLY A 473 -14.99 20.67 15.71
N PHE A 474 -14.41 21.79 15.25
CA PHE A 474 -13.53 21.78 14.07
C PHE A 474 -12.27 20.96 14.32
N LEU A 475 -11.83 20.22 13.30
CA LEU A 475 -10.51 19.60 13.31
C LEU A 475 -9.42 20.69 13.30
N PRO A 476 -8.27 20.47 13.96
CA PRO A 476 -7.25 21.51 14.09
C PRO A 476 -6.45 21.76 12.81
N HIS A 477 -6.47 20.81 11.88
CA HIS A 477 -5.78 20.92 10.59
C HIS A 477 -6.61 21.76 9.61
N LYS A 478 -5.92 22.58 8.83
CA LYS A 478 -6.48 23.51 7.84
C LYS A 478 -5.76 23.30 6.52
N TRP A 479 -6.43 23.56 5.40
CA TRP A 479 -5.87 23.47 4.04
C TRP A 479 -4.94 24.65 3.76
N GLU A 480 -3.88 24.77 4.56
CA GLU A 480 -2.98 25.92 4.65
C GLU A 480 -1.71 25.80 3.78
N TYR A 481 -1.53 24.65 3.10
CA TYR A 481 -0.48 24.40 2.11
C TYR A 481 -1.06 23.82 0.81
N TYR A 482 -0.37 24.06 -0.31
CA TYR A 482 -0.71 23.51 -1.62
C TYR A 482 -0.86 21.98 -1.60
N SER A 483 -2.03 21.51 -2.01
CA SER A 483 -2.48 20.12 -1.89
C SER A 483 -3.54 19.80 -2.95
N GLU A 484 -4.22 18.65 -2.83
CA GLU A 484 -5.41 18.29 -3.60
C GLU A 484 -6.56 19.33 -3.55
N ALA A 485 -6.52 20.27 -2.61
CA ALA A 485 -7.61 21.18 -2.26
C ALA A 485 -7.88 22.36 -3.24
N MET A 486 -7.27 22.42 -4.43
CA MET A 486 -7.58 23.50 -5.39
C MET A 486 -9.07 23.50 -5.77
N VAL A 487 -9.67 22.33 -6.00
CA VAL A 487 -11.09 22.15 -6.32
C VAL A 487 -11.99 22.54 -5.14
N LEU A 488 -11.55 22.28 -3.90
CA LEU A 488 -12.22 22.73 -2.68
C LEU A 488 -12.28 24.27 -2.63
N TYR A 489 -11.15 24.97 -2.74
CA TYR A 489 -11.14 26.43 -2.72
C TYR A 489 -11.93 27.04 -3.89
N LEU A 490 -11.86 26.46 -5.10
CA LEU A 490 -12.65 26.94 -6.24
C LEU A 490 -14.16 26.72 -6.05
N LEU A 491 -14.59 25.57 -5.50
CA LEU A 491 -16.00 25.34 -5.17
C LEU A 491 -16.48 26.26 -4.03
N ALA A 492 -15.64 26.54 -3.04
CA ALA A 492 -15.95 27.44 -1.94
C ALA A 492 -16.09 28.91 -2.37
N ILE A 493 -15.20 29.40 -3.24
CA ILE A 493 -15.22 30.78 -3.76
C ILE A 493 -16.30 30.96 -4.84
N GLY A 494 -16.62 29.90 -5.59
CA GLY A 494 -17.65 29.91 -6.64
C GLY A 494 -19.08 30.05 -6.12
N SER A 495 -19.33 29.69 -4.85
CA SER A 495 -20.67 29.54 -4.27
C SER A 495 -21.53 30.81 -4.41
N PRO A 496 -22.80 30.72 -4.83
CA PRO A 496 -23.68 31.87 -4.96
C PRO A 496 -24.33 32.29 -3.63
N THR A 497 -24.41 31.38 -2.66
CA THR A 497 -25.15 31.53 -1.39
C THR A 497 -24.20 31.81 -0.22
N HIS A 498 -23.24 30.92 0.00
CA HIS A 498 -22.32 30.94 1.14
C HIS A 498 -20.83 30.97 0.72
N PRO A 499 -20.37 31.86 -0.17
CA PRO A 499 -18.98 31.86 -0.62
C PRO A 499 -17.98 32.20 0.48
N ALA A 500 -16.85 31.51 0.43
CA ALA A 500 -15.57 31.97 0.96
C ALA A 500 -15.06 33.18 0.16
N PRO A 501 -14.31 34.11 0.76
CA PRO A 501 -13.77 35.27 0.05
C PRO A 501 -12.70 34.84 -0.97
N PRO A 502 -12.50 35.57 -2.09
CA PRO A 502 -11.45 35.24 -3.05
C PRO A 502 -10.04 35.16 -2.45
N SER A 503 -9.78 35.93 -1.38
CA SER A 503 -8.53 35.91 -0.61
C SER A 503 -8.24 34.57 0.09
N SER A 504 -9.22 33.66 0.21
CA SER A 504 -8.95 32.27 0.62
C SER A 504 -8.00 31.54 -0.35
N TRP A 505 -8.05 31.87 -1.64
CA TRP A 505 -7.09 31.38 -2.62
C TRP A 505 -5.68 31.93 -2.40
N ASP A 506 -5.55 33.09 -1.75
CA ASP A 506 -4.27 33.71 -1.41
C ASP A 506 -3.74 33.28 -0.03
N ALA A 507 -4.59 32.72 0.84
CA ALA A 507 -4.28 32.42 2.24
C ALA A 507 -3.38 31.19 2.42
N TRP A 508 -3.57 30.16 1.60
CA TRP A 508 -2.77 28.93 1.63
C TRP A 508 -1.42 29.05 0.90
N GLU A 509 -0.38 28.49 1.50
CA GLU A 509 0.99 28.60 1.05
C GLU A 509 1.32 27.72 -0.16
N ARG A 510 2.21 28.21 -1.02
CA ARG A 510 2.69 27.53 -2.23
C ARG A 510 4.21 27.38 -2.18
N PRO A 511 4.76 26.50 -1.33
CA PRO A 511 6.20 26.38 -1.13
C PRO A 511 6.90 25.89 -2.41
N LEU A 512 8.03 26.49 -2.78
CA LEU A 512 8.70 26.21 -4.05
C LEU A 512 9.89 25.24 -3.92
N ALA A 513 9.99 24.29 -4.85
CA ALA A 513 11.09 23.34 -4.97
C ALA A 513 11.64 23.25 -6.41
N ASN A 514 12.86 22.75 -6.53
CA ASN A 514 13.47 22.23 -7.75
C ASN A 514 14.15 20.86 -7.50
N ILE A 515 13.57 20.06 -6.60
CA ILE A 515 14.01 18.70 -6.32
C ILE A 515 13.67 17.82 -7.54
N GLY A 516 14.59 16.97 -7.98
CA GLY A 516 14.38 16.06 -9.12
C GLY A 516 14.22 16.71 -10.51
N THR A 517 14.14 18.05 -10.61
CA THR A 517 13.90 18.79 -11.86
C THR A 517 14.78 20.04 -11.97
N LYS A 518 15.02 20.52 -13.20
CA LYS A 518 15.76 21.78 -13.44
C LYS A 518 14.88 23.03 -13.37
N ARG A 519 13.57 22.89 -13.12
CA ARG A 519 12.61 24.00 -13.10
C ARG A 519 11.93 24.10 -11.74
N MET A 520 11.75 25.33 -11.26
CA MET A 520 10.96 25.59 -10.05
C MET A 520 9.50 25.18 -10.26
N TYR A 521 8.91 24.59 -9.21
CA TYR A 521 7.50 24.23 -9.11
C TYR A 521 7.03 24.40 -7.66
N ILE A 522 5.73 24.52 -7.46
CA ILE A 522 5.08 24.48 -6.14
C ILE A 522 5.05 23.02 -5.69
N MET A 523 5.77 22.74 -4.60
CA MET A 523 5.83 21.44 -3.94
C MET A 523 4.61 21.23 -3.02
N SER A 524 4.28 19.97 -2.76
CA SER A 524 3.13 19.53 -1.97
C SER A 524 3.60 18.42 -1.04
N PRO A 525 4.19 18.73 0.13
CA PRO A 525 4.72 17.73 1.04
C PRO A 525 3.61 16.73 1.45
N PRO A 526 3.82 15.40 1.32
CA PRO A 526 5.11 14.71 1.21
C PRO A 526 5.49 14.26 -0.22
N GLU A 527 5.21 15.07 -1.26
CA GLU A 527 5.47 14.76 -2.67
C GLU A 527 4.74 13.50 -3.19
N SER A 528 3.48 13.36 -2.78
CA SER A 528 2.55 12.30 -3.16
C SER A 528 1.78 12.71 -4.44
N LEU A 529 1.68 11.85 -5.47
CA LEU A 529 1.16 12.30 -6.77
C LEU A 529 -0.31 12.75 -6.76
N PHE A 530 -1.15 12.18 -5.89
CA PHE A 530 -2.60 12.48 -5.92
C PHE A 530 -2.92 13.97 -5.71
N THR A 531 -2.11 14.70 -4.93
CA THR A 531 -2.33 16.14 -4.67
C THR A 531 -2.20 16.98 -5.95
N TYR A 532 -1.33 16.57 -6.86
CA TYR A 532 -1.14 17.15 -8.19
C TYR A 532 -2.18 16.72 -9.23
N GLN A 533 -3.06 15.76 -8.89
CA GLN A 533 -3.94 15.07 -9.83
C GLN A 533 -5.44 15.28 -9.54
N TYR A 534 -5.89 15.17 -8.29
CA TYR A 534 -7.32 15.11 -7.96
C TYR A 534 -8.11 16.34 -8.42
N SER A 535 -7.58 17.55 -8.23
CA SER A 535 -8.22 18.77 -8.72
C SER A 535 -8.27 18.86 -10.25
N HIS A 536 -7.31 18.25 -10.95
CA HIS A 536 -7.27 18.20 -12.42
C HIS A 536 -8.25 17.18 -13.02
N ALA A 537 -8.86 16.30 -12.22
CA ALA A 537 -9.86 15.34 -12.72
C ALA A 537 -11.11 16.04 -13.28
N TRP A 538 -11.47 17.19 -12.71
CA TRP A 538 -12.63 17.99 -13.10
C TRP A 538 -12.28 19.38 -13.62
N VAL A 539 -11.34 20.10 -13.00
CA VAL A 539 -11.00 21.49 -13.42
C VAL A 539 -9.93 21.48 -14.51
N ASP A 540 -10.23 22.09 -15.65
CA ASP A 540 -9.29 22.20 -16.76
C ASP A 540 -8.32 23.39 -16.59
N PHE A 541 -7.21 23.15 -15.91
CA PHE A 541 -6.11 24.11 -15.76
C PHE A 541 -5.21 24.23 -17.01
N ARG A 542 -5.46 23.48 -18.11
CA ARG A 542 -4.62 23.58 -19.32
C ARG A 542 -4.69 24.96 -19.93
N ASN A 543 -3.54 25.46 -20.35
CA ASN A 543 -3.38 26.77 -20.98
C ASN A 543 -3.86 27.93 -20.10
N LYS A 544 -3.80 27.80 -18.75
CA LYS A 544 -4.23 28.84 -17.81
C LYS A 544 -3.22 28.97 -16.67
N HIS A 545 -3.05 30.18 -16.18
CA HIS A 545 -2.23 30.49 -15.01
C HIS A 545 -2.89 31.58 -14.17
N ASP A 546 -2.57 31.65 -12.88
CA ASP A 546 -2.91 32.78 -12.01
C ASP A 546 -1.65 33.62 -11.68
N ARG A 547 -1.71 34.46 -10.64
CA ARG A 547 -0.55 35.25 -10.19
C ARG A 547 0.63 34.41 -9.65
N TYR A 548 0.39 33.14 -9.32
CA TYR A 548 1.36 32.22 -8.75
C TYR A 548 1.93 31.24 -9.77
N ALA A 549 1.06 30.56 -10.54
CA ALA A 549 1.47 29.39 -11.32
C ALA A 549 0.60 29.05 -12.54
N ASP A 550 1.23 28.42 -13.52
CA ASP A 550 0.63 27.49 -14.47
C ASP A 550 0.57 26.12 -13.78
N TYR A 551 -0.57 25.80 -13.15
CA TYR A 551 -0.72 24.58 -12.35
C TYR A 551 -0.66 23.30 -13.21
N TRP A 552 -0.94 23.39 -14.51
CA TRP A 552 -0.76 22.27 -15.42
C TRP A 552 0.73 21.92 -15.60
N GLN A 553 1.56 22.93 -15.81
CA GLN A 553 3.01 22.77 -15.83
C GLN A 553 3.59 22.44 -14.44
N ASN A 554 2.91 22.83 -13.36
CA ASN A 554 3.25 22.45 -12.00
C ASN A 554 3.19 20.93 -11.80
N SER A 555 2.04 20.32 -12.13
CA SER A 555 1.86 18.87 -12.01
C SER A 555 2.80 18.10 -12.93
N ILE A 556 3.10 18.61 -14.14
CA ILE A 556 4.16 18.04 -15.01
C ILE A 556 5.51 18.02 -14.27
N ASN A 557 5.92 19.13 -13.66
CA ASN A 557 7.20 19.22 -12.96
C ASN A 557 7.27 18.29 -11.73
N ALA A 558 6.18 18.16 -10.97
CA ALA A 558 6.07 17.24 -9.83
C ALA A 558 6.08 15.76 -10.25
N ILE A 559 5.42 15.42 -11.36
CA ILE A 559 5.48 14.08 -11.97
C ILE A 559 6.93 13.73 -12.36
N TYR A 560 7.67 14.68 -12.94
CA TYR A 560 9.10 14.51 -13.20
C TYR A 560 9.93 14.34 -11.91
N ASN A 561 9.64 15.08 -10.83
CA ASN A 561 10.29 14.84 -9.54
C ASN A 561 10.04 13.41 -9.04
N ASN A 562 8.79 12.97 -8.98
CA ASN A 562 8.40 11.65 -8.47
C ASN A 562 9.07 10.51 -9.26
N ARG A 563 9.04 10.56 -10.59
CA ARG A 563 9.73 9.59 -11.45
C ARG A 563 11.25 9.62 -11.24
N ASN A 564 11.87 10.80 -11.25
CA ASN A 564 13.33 10.92 -11.13
C ASN A 564 13.83 10.53 -9.73
N PHE A 565 13.01 10.72 -8.69
CA PHE A 565 13.27 10.22 -7.35
C PHE A 565 13.25 8.69 -7.29
N VAL A 566 12.25 8.04 -7.89
CA VAL A 566 12.20 6.55 -7.98
C VAL A 566 13.44 6.00 -8.71
N ILE A 567 13.85 6.63 -9.81
CA ILE A 567 15.07 6.25 -10.54
C ILE A 567 16.32 6.45 -9.68
N TRP A 568 16.42 7.57 -8.95
CA TRP A 568 17.51 7.82 -8.01
C TRP A 568 17.56 6.77 -6.89
N VAL A 569 16.42 6.38 -6.31
CA VAL A 569 16.34 5.31 -5.30
C VAL A 569 16.85 3.99 -5.88
N ALA A 570 16.42 3.60 -7.09
CA ALA A 570 16.83 2.37 -7.74
C ALA A 570 18.34 2.33 -8.06
N ILE A 571 18.91 3.45 -8.53
CA ILE A 571 20.36 3.58 -8.81
C ILE A 571 21.20 3.48 -7.53
N ASN A 572 20.75 4.09 -6.43
CA ASN A 572 21.49 4.09 -5.15
C ASN A 572 21.24 2.84 -4.28
N ASN A 573 20.22 2.03 -4.61
CA ASN A 573 19.90 0.77 -3.93
C ASN A 573 19.80 -0.39 -4.95
N PRO A 574 20.87 -0.69 -5.70
CA PRO A 574 20.81 -1.64 -6.82
C PRO A 574 20.38 -3.04 -6.35
N GLY A 575 19.30 -3.54 -6.94
CA GLY A 575 18.72 -4.86 -6.61
C GLY A 575 17.91 -4.92 -5.31
N ARG A 576 17.71 -3.81 -4.60
CA ARG A 576 16.92 -3.77 -3.34
C ARG A 576 15.41 -3.65 -3.58
N TYR A 577 15.02 -2.83 -4.55
CA TYR A 577 13.63 -2.52 -4.85
C TYR A 577 13.29 -3.05 -6.22
N GLN A 578 12.56 -4.15 -6.31
CA GLN A 578 12.29 -4.81 -7.59
C GLN A 578 11.38 -3.96 -8.46
N ALA A 579 10.31 -3.36 -7.92
CA ALA A 579 9.34 -2.63 -8.73
C ALA A 579 9.96 -1.42 -9.45
N PHE A 580 10.81 -0.67 -8.75
CA PHE A 580 11.28 0.65 -9.15
C PHE A 580 12.20 0.61 -10.39
N GLY A 581 11.99 1.52 -11.33
CA GLY A 581 12.83 1.65 -12.52
C GLY A 581 12.49 2.88 -13.36
N GLU A 582 13.01 2.94 -14.58
CA GLU A 582 12.79 4.10 -15.48
C GLU A 582 11.33 4.22 -15.96
N ASP A 583 10.61 3.12 -16.12
CA ASP A 583 9.22 3.13 -16.58
C ASP A 583 8.22 2.75 -15.48
N ILE A 584 8.65 2.17 -14.35
CA ILE A 584 7.77 1.86 -13.22
C ILE A 584 8.13 2.77 -12.03
N TRP A 585 7.22 3.71 -11.78
CA TRP A 585 7.28 4.77 -10.77
C TRP A 585 5.85 5.01 -10.23
N GLY A 586 5.60 6.13 -9.54
CA GLY A 586 4.28 6.46 -9.01
C GLY A 586 4.17 6.24 -7.51
N LEU A 587 4.92 7.03 -6.73
CA LEU A 587 4.77 7.08 -5.27
C LEU A 587 3.59 8.00 -4.93
N THR A 588 2.52 7.43 -4.37
CA THR A 588 1.30 8.14 -3.99
C THR A 588 0.54 7.36 -2.92
N ALA A 589 -0.37 8.01 -2.19
CA ALA A 589 -1.04 7.39 -1.04
C ALA A 589 -1.92 6.18 -1.41
N GLY A 590 -2.00 5.17 -0.54
CA GLY A 590 -2.85 4.00 -0.76
C GLY A 590 -2.53 2.82 0.16
N ASP A 591 -3.00 1.62 -0.22
CA ASP A 591 -2.72 0.36 0.48
C ASP A 591 -1.21 0.18 0.74
N ALA A 592 -0.86 -0.27 1.95
CA ALA A 592 0.52 -0.37 2.43
C ALA A 592 0.72 -1.65 3.26
N PRO A 593 1.43 -2.67 2.74
CA PRO A 593 1.54 -3.99 3.40
C PRO A 593 2.31 -3.97 4.72
N CYS A 594 3.21 -3.00 4.89
CA CYS A 594 4.03 -2.86 6.09
C CYS A 594 3.48 -1.82 7.09
N ALA A 595 2.34 -1.18 6.80
CA ALA A 595 1.73 -0.20 7.70
C ALA A 595 0.78 -0.88 8.69
N ARG A 596 0.81 -0.46 9.97
CA ARG A 596 -0.08 -0.97 11.04
C ARG A 596 -1.58 -0.76 10.73
N THR A 597 -1.89 0.27 9.94
CA THR A 597 -3.23 0.62 9.43
C THR A 597 -3.59 -0.08 8.12
N GLY A 598 -2.62 -0.71 7.44
CA GLY A 598 -2.75 -1.17 6.06
C GLY A 598 -2.72 -0.05 5.01
N TYR A 599 -2.42 1.20 5.38
CA TYR A 599 -2.40 2.38 4.49
C TYR A 599 -1.21 3.30 4.79
N LYS A 600 -0.61 3.90 3.77
CA LYS A 600 0.47 4.91 3.90
C LYS A 600 0.37 5.96 2.80
N ASN A 601 0.64 7.21 3.16
CA ASN A 601 0.91 8.26 2.19
C ASN A 601 2.35 8.13 1.68
N TYR A 602 2.53 7.47 0.52
CA TYR A 602 3.81 7.37 -0.16
C TYR A 602 4.11 8.63 -0.97
N GLY A 603 5.38 8.98 -1.13
CA GLY A 603 5.78 10.17 -1.87
C GLY A 603 7.29 10.28 -2.11
N ALA A 604 7.69 11.26 -2.91
CA ALA A 604 9.06 11.42 -3.43
C ALA A 604 10.04 12.08 -2.43
N TYR A 605 10.15 11.51 -1.23
CA TYR A 605 11.03 11.97 -0.16
C TYR A 605 11.67 10.81 0.61
N LEU A 606 12.71 11.08 1.40
CA LEU A 606 13.42 10.05 2.17
C LEU A 606 12.52 9.48 3.29
N GLY A 607 12.29 8.16 3.26
CA GLY A 607 11.31 7.46 4.12
C GLY A 607 9.91 7.33 3.49
N GLY A 608 9.63 8.09 2.43
CA GLY A 608 8.37 8.07 1.68
C GLY A 608 8.10 6.83 0.83
N TYR A 609 8.97 5.83 0.88
CA TYR A 609 8.96 4.64 0.03
C TYR A 609 9.45 3.38 0.78
N ASP A 610 9.02 2.21 0.32
CA ASP A 610 9.45 0.89 0.84
C ASP A 610 9.47 -0.24 -0.23
N GLY A 611 9.37 0.13 -1.52
CA GLY A 611 9.23 -0.81 -2.64
C GLY A 611 7.80 -0.90 -3.19
N THR A 612 6.80 -0.45 -2.42
CA THR A 612 5.40 -0.41 -2.86
C THR A 612 5.20 0.63 -3.97
N VAL A 613 4.40 0.27 -4.98
CA VAL A 613 3.98 1.14 -6.10
C VAL A 613 2.45 1.10 -6.24
N HIS A 614 1.87 2.26 -6.53
CA HIS A 614 0.43 2.46 -6.69
C HIS A 614 0.14 2.82 -8.15
N PRO A 615 -0.33 1.86 -8.99
CA PRO A 615 -0.46 2.04 -10.44
C PRO A 615 -1.21 3.30 -10.86
N TYR A 616 -2.21 3.71 -10.07
CA TYR A 616 -3.03 4.89 -10.35
C TYR A 616 -2.19 6.16 -10.48
N GLY A 617 -1.07 6.30 -9.76
CA GLY A 617 -0.21 7.48 -9.83
C GLY A 617 0.39 7.70 -11.22
N MET A 618 0.76 6.63 -11.93
CA MET A 618 1.19 6.71 -13.33
C MET A 618 0.02 6.86 -14.30
N VAL A 619 -1.09 6.15 -14.07
CA VAL A 619 -2.25 6.17 -14.97
C VAL A 619 -2.93 7.54 -14.97
N ALA A 620 -3.13 8.15 -13.79
CA ALA A 620 -3.66 9.50 -13.64
C ALA A 620 -2.72 10.60 -14.17
N SER A 621 -1.43 10.28 -14.34
CA SER A 621 -0.45 11.20 -14.96
C SER A 621 -0.57 11.27 -16.49
N LEU A 622 -1.34 10.37 -17.11
CA LEU A 622 -1.44 10.25 -18.58
C LEU A 622 -1.73 11.55 -19.33
N PRO A 623 -2.63 12.46 -18.87
CA PRO A 623 -2.88 13.70 -19.61
C PRO A 623 -1.69 14.66 -19.60
N PHE A 624 -0.87 14.63 -18.54
CA PHE A 624 0.28 15.51 -18.35
C PHE A 624 1.54 14.99 -19.07
N THR A 625 1.82 13.70 -18.93
CA THR A 625 3.03 13.04 -19.43
C THR A 625 2.70 11.77 -20.22
N PRO A 626 2.00 11.89 -21.36
CA PRO A 626 1.38 10.75 -22.05
C PRO A 626 2.39 9.67 -22.45
N GLU A 627 3.56 10.04 -22.98
CA GLU A 627 4.61 9.08 -23.34
C GLU A 627 5.12 8.29 -22.12
N LEU A 628 5.40 8.95 -21.00
CA LEU A 628 5.91 8.30 -19.79
C LEU A 628 4.87 7.39 -19.15
N SER A 629 3.62 7.85 -19.10
CA SER A 629 2.50 7.10 -18.53
C SER A 629 2.13 5.89 -19.40
N MET A 630 2.14 6.02 -20.73
CA MET A 630 1.94 4.88 -21.65
C MET A 630 3.06 3.85 -21.56
N ARG A 631 4.34 4.27 -21.41
CA ARG A 631 5.43 3.31 -21.14
C ARG A 631 5.27 2.63 -19.78
N GLY A 632 4.85 3.35 -18.74
CA GLY A 632 4.61 2.77 -17.42
C GLY A 632 3.44 1.79 -17.38
N ILE A 633 2.30 2.12 -18.00
CA ILE A 633 1.16 1.21 -18.18
C ILE A 633 1.59 -0.06 -18.92
N ARG A 634 2.39 0.08 -19.99
CA ARG A 634 2.98 -1.06 -20.71
C ARG A 634 3.91 -1.89 -19.81
N ALA A 635 4.86 -1.27 -19.12
CA ALA A 635 5.82 -1.96 -18.25
C ALA A 635 5.14 -2.69 -17.07
N LEU A 636 4.08 -2.12 -16.50
CA LEU A 636 3.24 -2.78 -15.50
C LEU A 636 2.62 -4.08 -16.06
N LEU A 637 2.04 -4.03 -17.26
CA LEU A 637 1.43 -5.19 -17.90
C LEU A 637 2.46 -6.23 -18.38
N GLU A 638 3.60 -5.78 -18.92
CA GLU A 638 4.73 -6.61 -19.37
C GLU A 638 5.46 -7.31 -18.23
N ARG A 639 5.35 -6.82 -16.99
CA ARG A 639 6.12 -7.34 -15.85
C ARG A 639 5.30 -7.98 -14.73
N TYR A 640 4.07 -7.52 -14.52
CA TYR A 640 3.21 -8.00 -13.43
C TYR A 640 1.83 -8.41 -13.92
N GLY A 641 1.32 -7.74 -14.97
CA GLY A 641 0.07 -8.07 -15.67
C GLY A 641 -1.01 -8.57 -14.73
N ARG A 642 -1.34 -9.86 -14.77
CA ARG A 642 -2.44 -10.47 -14.02
C ARG A 642 -2.42 -10.32 -12.50
N GLU A 643 -1.26 -10.07 -11.86
CA GLU A 643 -1.24 -9.82 -10.41
C GLU A 643 -1.69 -8.40 -10.01
N ILE A 644 -1.71 -7.47 -10.96
CA ILE A 644 -2.15 -6.09 -10.71
C ILE A 644 -3.33 -5.68 -11.60
N TRP A 645 -3.50 -6.32 -12.76
CA TRP A 645 -4.57 -6.10 -13.73
C TRP A 645 -5.65 -7.17 -13.57
N ARG A 646 -6.68 -6.83 -12.79
CA ARG A 646 -7.73 -7.72 -12.29
C ARG A 646 -9.12 -7.21 -12.72
N GLU A 647 -10.19 -7.71 -12.09
CA GLU A 647 -11.62 -7.42 -12.37
C GLU A 647 -11.90 -5.94 -12.71
N TYR A 648 -11.52 -5.01 -11.83
CA TYR A 648 -11.78 -3.57 -11.98
C TYR A 648 -10.59 -2.74 -12.52
N GLY A 649 -9.62 -3.40 -13.17
CA GLY A 649 -8.45 -2.74 -13.78
C GLY A 649 -7.22 -2.90 -12.91
N PHE A 650 -6.44 -1.84 -12.70
CA PHE A 650 -5.31 -1.88 -11.77
C PHE A 650 -5.77 -1.86 -10.30
N THR A 651 -5.25 -2.79 -9.50
CA THR A 651 -5.40 -2.81 -8.03
C THR A 651 -4.73 -1.60 -7.36
N SER A 652 -5.16 -1.25 -6.13
CA SER A 652 -4.69 -0.06 -5.40
C SER A 652 -3.17 0.02 -5.26
N GLY A 653 -2.49 -1.10 -4.97
CA GLY A 653 -1.03 -1.13 -4.85
C GLY A 653 -0.40 -2.52 -4.86
N PHE A 654 0.92 -2.58 -5.07
CA PHE A 654 1.70 -3.81 -5.00
C PHE A 654 3.15 -3.57 -4.55
N ASN A 655 3.76 -4.57 -3.91
CA ASN A 655 5.15 -4.57 -3.46
C ASN A 655 5.77 -5.97 -3.70
N PRO A 656 6.51 -6.15 -4.82
CA PRO A 656 7.09 -7.44 -5.19
C PRO A 656 8.32 -7.82 -4.34
N ASP A 657 8.84 -6.93 -3.50
CA ASP A 657 9.97 -7.22 -2.59
C ASP A 657 9.58 -8.13 -1.42
N ILE A 658 8.27 -8.27 -1.19
CA ILE A 658 7.67 -9.15 -0.17
C ILE A 658 6.53 -10.02 -0.74
N ASP A 659 6.48 -10.20 -2.06
CA ASP A 659 5.45 -10.95 -2.79
C ASP A 659 4.00 -10.51 -2.47
N TRP A 660 3.81 -9.20 -2.20
CA TRP A 660 2.50 -8.64 -1.89
C TRP A 660 1.91 -7.92 -3.09
N TYR A 661 0.66 -8.26 -3.41
CA TYR A 661 -0.17 -7.57 -4.39
C TYR A 661 -1.53 -7.37 -3.72
N SER A 662 -2.07 -6.15 -3.72
CA SER A 662 -3.42 -5.97 -3.21
C SER A 662 -4.41 -6.79 -4.07
N ARG A 663 -5.44 -7.31 -3.40
CA ARG A 663 -6.60 -7.93 -4.05
C ARG A 663 -7.74 -6.92 -4.19
N ASP A 664 -7.55 -5.74 -3.63
CA ASP A 664 -8.57 -4.73 -3.44
C ASP A 664 -8.41 -3.56 -4.41
N TYR A 665 -9.45 -2.74 -4.41
CA TYR A 665 -9.51 -1.47 -5.13
C TYR A 665 -10.11 -0.42 -4.19
N THR A 666 -9.64 0.80 -4.28
CA THR A 666 -10.13 1.96 -3.52
C THR A 666 -10.87 2.89 -4.47
N GLY A 667 -12.02 3.43 -4.08
CA GLY A 667 -12.87 4.24 -4.96
C GLY A 667 -12.20 5.50 -5.49
N ILE A 668 -11.35 6.15 -4.71
CA ILE A 668 -10.58 7.32 -5.17
C ILE A 668 -9.45 6.92 -6.14
N ASP A 669 -8.74 5.81 -5.87
CA ASP A 669 -7.67 5.26 -6.72
C ASP A 669 -8.20 4.82 -8.09
N VAL A 670 -9.39 4.20 -8.14
CA VAL A 670 -10.07 3.84 -9.39
C VAL A 670 -10.63 5.10 -10.08
N GLY A 671 -11.25 5.98 -9.30
CA GLY A 671 -11.88 7.22 -9.79
C GLY A 671 -10.92 8.12 -10.55
N ILE A 672 -9.75 8.40 -9.99
CA ILE A 672 -8.77 9.28 -10.64
C ILE A 672 -8.27 8.70 -11.97
N GLN A 673 -8.16 7.36 -12.09
CA GLN A 673 -7.81 6.70 -13.34
C GLN A 673 -8.90 6.86 -14.40
N VAL A 674 -10.17 6.60 -14.05
CA VAL A 674 -11.30 6.71 -14.98
C VAL A 674 -11.41 8.13 -15.53
N LEU A 675 -11.41 9.15 -14.67
CA LEU A 675 -11.60 10.54 -15.07
C LEU A 675 -10.41 11.06 -15.89
N MET A 676 -9.17 10.80 -15.46
CA MET A 676 -7.99 11.31 -16.17
C MET A 676 -7.74 10.61 -17.49
N VAL A 677 -7.97 9.29 -17.59
CA VAL A 677 -7.86 8.58 -18.88
C VAL A 677 -8.99 8.99 -19.83
N GLN A 678 -10.22 9.18 -19.34
CA GLN A 678 -11.30 9.74 -20.15
C GLN A 678 -10.95 11.15 -20.68
N ASN A 679 -10.42 12.01 -19.82
CA ASN A 679 -9.99 13.36 -20.20
C ASN A 679 -8.86 13.37 -21.25
N TYR A 680 -7.94 12.40 -21.20
CA TYR A 680 -6.94 12.21 -22.25
C TYR A 680 -7.56 11.76 -23.60
N LEU A 681 -8.56 10.87 -23.55
CA LEU A 681 -9.18 10.30 -24.75
C LEU A 681 -10.05 11.30 -25.52
N ASP A 682 -10.84 12.14 -24.83
CA ASP A 682 -11.76 13.08 -25.50
C ASP A 682 -12.14 14.36 -24.72
N ASN A 683 -11.51 14.64 -23.56
CA ASN A 683 -11.81 15.79 -22.68
C ASN A 683 -13.18 15.78 -21.99
N PHE A 684 -14.00 14.71 -22.10
CA PHE A 684 -15.41 14.75 -21.69
C PHE A 684 -15.69 15.32 -20.28
N VAL A 685 -14.87 15.01 -19.28
CA VAL A 685 -15.10 15.47 -17.89
C VAL A 685 -14.81 16.97 -17.79
N TRP A 686 -13.68 17.42 -18.32
CA TRP A 686 -13.34 18.86 -18.46
C TRP A 686 -14.41 19.62 -19.23
N ASP A 687 -14.75 19.15 -20.44
CA ASP A 687 -15.71 19.80 -21.33
C ASP A 687 -17.13 19.85 -20.75
N THR A 688 -17.48 18.97 -19.80
CA THR A 688 -18.76 18.95 -19.10
C THR A 688 -18.71 19.81 -17.83
N PHE A 689 -17.73 19.59 -16.94
CA PHE A 689 -17.63 20.29 -15.67
C PHE A 689 -17.36 21.79 -15.85
N MET A 690 -16.51 22.17 -16.81
CA MET A 690 -16.18 23.58 -17.07
C MET A 690 -17.34 24.39 -17.66
N ARG A 691 -18.47 23.76 -18.03
CA ARG A 691 -19.74 24.45 -18.33
C ARG A 691 -20.34 25.10 -17.08
N ASN A 692 -20.06 24.54 -15.91
CA ASN A 692 -20.59 25.02 -14.65
C ASN A 692 -20.22 26.50 -14.41
N GLN A 693 -21.21 27.31 -14.03
CA GLN A 693 -21.03 28.75 -13.84
C GLN A 693 -20.23 29.10 -12.58
N TYR A 694 -20.28 28.25 -11.54
CA TYR A 694 -19.65 28.54 -10.24
C TYR A 694 -18.14 28.40 -10.33
N ILE A 695 -17.63 27.36 -10.99
CA ILE A 695 -16.19 27.16 -11.25
C ILE A 695 -15.63 28.27 -12.15
N ARG A 696 -16.31 28.61 -13.25
CA ARG A 696 -15.87 29.70 -14.13
C ARG A 696 -15.83 31.05 -13.40
N ARG A 697 -16.81 31.32 -12.54
CA ARG A 697 -16.84 32.50 -11.65
C ARG A 697 -15.69 32.46 -10.64
N ALA A 698 -15.42 31.31 -10.00
CA ALA A 698 -14.34 31.16 -9.04
C ALA A 698 -12.98 31.44 -9.68
N MET A 699 -12.69 30.83 -10.84
CA MET A 699 -11.44 31.05 -11.57
C MET A 699 -11.24 32.52 -11.96
N GLN A 700 -12.31 33.20 -12.39
CA GLN A 700 -12.28 34.65 -12.63
C GLN A 700 -12.01 35.46 -11.36
N LEU A 701 -12.64 35.11 -10.23
CA LEU A 701 -12.49 35.81 -8.95
C LEU A 701 -11.08 35.68 -8.35
N VAL A 702 -10.40 34.55 -8.57
CA VAL A 702 -9.02 34.31 -8.09
C VAL A 702 -7.94 34.72 -9.11
N GLY A 703 -8.34 35.32 -10.24
CA GLY A 703 -7.42 35.91 -11.20
C GLY A 703 -6.73 34.94 -12.17
N PHE A 704 -7.37 33.82 -12.52
CA PHE A 704 -6.89 33.00 -13.65
C PHE A 704 -6.97 33.76 -14.98
N MET A 705 -5.94 33.58 -15.81
CA MET A 705 -5.78 34.16 -17.13
C MET A 705 -5.48 33.03 -18.14
N GLU A 706 -5.93 33.21 -19.38
CA GLU A 706 -5.59 32.31 -20.49
C GLU A 706 -4.14 32.51 -20.96
N GLY A 707 -3.52 31.43 -21.44
CA GLY A 707 -2.11 31.35 -21.80
C GLY A 707 -1.31 30.49 -20.81
N ARG A 708 -0.21 29.89 -21.31
CA ARG A 708 0.82 29.25 -20.47
C ARG A 708 1.93 30.23 -20.14
N LEU A 709 2.68 29.95 -19.09
CA LEU A 709 3.91 30.70 -18.80
C LEU A 709 5.02 30.34 -19.79
N GLU A 710 5.81 31.35 -20.19
CA GLU A 710 6.90 31.18 -21.15
C GLU A 710 7.96 30.18 -20.66
N ASN A 711 8.64 29.53 -21.61
CA ASN A 711 9.69 28.54 -21.36
C ASN A 711 9.23 27.35 -20.48
N GLU A 712 7.92 27.07 -20.47
CA GLU A 712 7.28 25.98 -19.71
C GLU A 712 7.72 25.97 -18.23
N ARG A 713 7.70 27.17 -17.64
CA ARG A 713 7.77 27.42 -16.20
C ARG A 713 6.46 27.03 -15.52
N ALA A 714 6.52 26.41 -14.35
CA ALA A 714 5.33 26.23 -13.51
C ALA A 714 4.98 27.50 -12.72
N VAL A 715 5.98 28.28 -12.31
CA VAL A 715 5.81 29.41 -11.37
C VAL A 715 6.00 30.75 -12.10
N THR A 716 5.21 31.77 -11.76
CA THR A 716 5.40 33.13 -12.29
C THR A 716 6.78 33.67 -11.87
N PRO A 717 7.47 34.46 -12.72
CA PRO A 717 8.70 35.15 -12.32
C PRO A 717 8.49 36.05 -11.09
N GLU A 718 7.28 36.54 -10.88
CA GLU A 718 6.88 37.42 -9.79
C GLU A 718 6.84 36.67 -8.47
N TYR A 719 6.12 35.53 -8.41
CA TYR A 719 6.03 34.73 -7.20
C TYR A 719 7.35 34.01 -6.87
N GLU A 720 8.14 33.61 -7.88
CA GLU A 720 9.49 33.11 -7.65
C GLU A 720 10.38 34.16 -6.96
N ARG A 721 10.35 35.43 -7.40
CA ARG A 721 11.11 36.52 -6.76
C ARG A 721 10.58 36.87 -5.37
N GLU A 722 9.28 36.75 -5.14
CA GLU A 722 8.64 36.94 -3.83
C GLU A 722 9.09 35.84 -2.84
N TYR A 723 8.97 34.58 -3.23
CA TYR A 723 9.30 33.42 -2.39
C TYR A 723 10.80 33.25 -2.13
N LEU A 724 11.66 33.62 -3.10
CA LEU A 724 13.12 33.60 -2.97
C LEU A 724 13.71 34.88 -2.36
N LYS A 725 12.89 35.87 -2.01
CA LYS A 725 13.36 37.11 -1.37
C LYS A 725 14.14 36.77 -0.09
N PRO A 726 15.38 37.27 0.08
CA PRO A 726 16.16 37.02 1.29
C PRO A 726 15.43 37.50 2.54
N VAL A 727 15.27 36.57 3.49
CA VAL A 727 14.77 36.86 4.84
C VAL A 727 15.92 37.43 5.66
N GLU A 728 15.62 38.38 6.55
CA GLU A 728 16.61 38.95 7.45
C GLU A 728 17.15 37.85 8.38
N LEU A 729 18.44 37.56 8.26
CA LEU A 729 19.08 36.44 8.96
C LEU A 729 19.25 36.81 10.44
N LYS A 730 18.53 36.12 11.34
CA LYS A 730 18.80 36.22 12.78
C LYS A 730 20.25 35.78 13.06
N GLU A 731 21.05 36.62 13.71
CA GLU A 731 22.40 36.26 14.17
C GLU A 731 22.41 35.94 15.66
N THR A 732 23.30 35.03 16.08
CA THR A 732 23.60 34.74 17.48
C THR A 732 25.06 34.28 17.63
N THR A 733 25.57 34.24 18.85
CA THR A 733 26.94 33.78 19.13
C THR A 733 26.96 32.47 19.92
N ALA A 734 27.93 31.62 19.63
CA ALA A 734 28.36 30.57 20.55
C ALA A 734 29.49 31.15 21.39
N VAL A 735 29.33 31.18 22.71
CA VAL A 735 30.36 31.73 23.62
C VAL A 735 31.39 30.66 23.96
N ARG A 736 32.68 30.98 23.88
CA ARG A 736 33.77 30.08 24.22
C ARG A 736 33.73 29.74 25.71
N ALA A 737 33.74 28.44 26.02
CA ALA A 737 33.54 27.95 27.38
C ALA A 737 34.63 26.94 27.80
N PRO A 738 34.78 26.68 29.11
CA PRO A 738 35.29 25.40 29.59
C PRO A 738 34.45 24.23 29.05
N ALA A 739 34.97 23.01 29.14
CA ALA A 739 34.26 21.84 28.63
C ALA A 739 33.00 21.54 29.47
N VAL A 740 31.82 21.82 28.90
CA VAL A 740 30.51 21.64 29.53
C VAL A 740 30.23 20.16 29.85
N VAL A 741 29.65 19.91 31.03
CA VAL A 741 29.17 18.60 31.47
C VAL A 741 27.76 18.39 30.94
N VAL A 742 27.63 17.55 29.92
CA VAL A 742 26.32 17.17 29.34
C VAL A 742 25.58 16.24 30.30
N ASP A 743 24.76 16.80 31.18
CA ASP A 743 23.91 16.07 32.15
C ASP A 743 22.41 16.49 32.12
N GLY A 744 22.09 17.53 31.35
CA GLY A 744 20.76 18.13 31.21
C GLY A 744 20.55 19.38 32.06
N SER A 745 21.56 19.84 32.79
CA SER A 745 21.49 20.99 33.70
C SER A 745 22.11 22.26 33.11
N LEU A 746 21.28 23.26 32.81
CA LEU A 746 21.75 24.56 32.30
C LEU A 746 22.47 25.43 33.35
N SER A 747 22.94 24.83 34.46
CA SER A 747 23.64 25.51 35.54
C SER A 747 25.01 26.06 35.13
N GLU A 748 25.69 25.46 34.16
CA GLU A 748 26.98 25.94 33.63
C GLU A 748 26.80 27.07 32.59
N TRP A 749 25.61 27.20 31.98
CA TRP A 749 25.30 28.07 30.84
C TRP A 749 25.14 29.56 31.19
N THR A 750 25.78 30.00 32.28
CA THR A 750 25.67 31.34 32.88
C THR A 750 25.99 32.52 31.95
N ASN A 751 26.89 32.31 30.98
CA ASN A 751 27.31 33.33 30.01
C ASN A 751 26.73 33.12 28.60
N ALA A 752 25.78 32.20 28.40
CA ALA A 752 25.26 31.87 27.07
C ALA A 752 24.30 32.94 26.54
N VAL A 753 24.35 33.21 25.24
CA VAL A 753 23.38 34.06 24.54
C VAL A 753 22.16 33.22 24.19
N PHE A 754 21.15 33.22 25.05
CA PHE A 754 19.90 32.48 24.81
C PHE A 754 19.00 33.23 23.81
N GLN A 755 18.56 32.50 22.79
CA GLN A 755 17.61 32.91 21.76
C GLN A 755 16.24 32.34 22.06
N TYR A 756 15.17 33.13 21.92
CA TYR A 756 13.80 32.73 22.22
C TYR A 756 13.03 32.26 20.98
N VAL A 757 12.10 31.32 21.19
CA VAL A 757 11.17 30.78 20.20
C VAL A 757 9.82 30.53 20.90
N GLY A 758 8.77 31.27 20.55
CA GLY A 758 7.43 31.12 21.15
C GLY A 758 6.34 30.79 20.15
N PRO A 759 5.06 30.87 20.55
CA PRO A 759 3.93 30.61 19.64
C PRO A 759 3.89 31.51 18.39
N GLN A 760 4.50 32.70 18.47
CA GLN A 760 4.63 33.63 17.34
C GLN A 760 5.69 33.20 16.31
N GLU A 761 6.55 32.24 16.66
CA GLU A 761 7.53 31.58 15.79
C GLU A 761 6.99 30.29 15.13
N THR A 762 5.69 30.02 15.23
CA THR A 762 5.04 28.88 14.52
C THR A 762 5.20 29.01 13.01
N VAL A 763 5.58 27.90 12.36
CA VAL A 763 5.85 27.76 10.91
C VAL A 763 5.23 26.51 10.29
N LEU A 764 4.52 25.69 11.09
CA LEU A 764 3.73 24.55 10.67
C LEU A 764 2.62 24.34 11.70
N GLY A 765 1.37 24.13 11.26
CA GLY A 765 0.24 23.83 12.15
C GLY A 765 -0.12 24.96 13.12
N SER A 766 -0.74 24.60 14.25
CA SER A 766 -1.32 25.57 15.19
C SER A 766 -1.03 25.27 16.64
N VAL A 767 -0.53 26.28 17.36
CA VAL A 767 -0.51 26.33 18.82
C VAL A 767 -1.88 26.80 19.33
N ARG A 768 -2.33 26.26 20.46
CA ARG A 768 -3.62 26.53 21.11
C ARG A 768 -3.43 27.11 22.53
N PRO A 769 -3.19 28.43 22.67
CA PRO A 769 -2.91 29.08 23.97
C PRO A 769 -4.03 29.03 25.01
N ASP A 770 -5.20 28.50 24.64
CA ASP A 770 -6.35 28.24 25.53
C ASP A 770 -6.26 26.90 26.28
N ILE A 771 -5.43 25.96 25.81
CA ILE A 771 -5.21 24.64 26.43
C ILE A 771 -3.73 24.29 26.67
N GLU A 772 -2.80 24.88 25.92
CA GLU A 772 -1.36 24.62 26.05
C GLU A 772 -0.53 25.90 26.23
N ASN A 773 0.69 25.77 26.74
CA ASN A 773 1.69 26.82 26.75
C ASN A 773 3.05 26.26 26.32
N VAL A 774 3.29 26.22 25.00
CA VAL A 774 4.59 25.90 24.41
C VAL A 774 5.42 27.14 24.12
N SER A 775 6.68 27.12 24.55
CA SER A 775 7.74 28.04 24.14
C SER A 775 9.10 27.43 24.47
N GLY A 776 10.18 27.97 23.94
CA GLY A 776 11.51 27.54 24.34
C GLY A 776 12.57 28.58 24.11
N ARG A 777 13.75 28.30 24.65
CA ARG A 777 14.97 29.05 24.38
C ARG A 777 16.11 28.09 24.12
N PHE A 778 17.01 28.46 23.22
CA PHE A 778 18.21 27.69 22.93
C PHE A 778 19.46 28.57 22.99
N SER A 779 20.63 27.95 23.15
CA SER A 779 21.92 28.64 23.04
C SER A 779 23.00 27.68 22.55
N ALA A 780 24.19 28.24 22.32
CA ALA A 780 25.39 27.50 21.94
C ALA A 780 26.60 27.97 22.74
N MET A 781 27.54 27.05 22.96
CA MET A 781 28.88 27.30 23.51
C MET A 781 29.91 26.48 22.72
N TRP A 782 31.20 26.75 22.87
CA TRP A 782 32.22 25.94 22.19
C TRP A 782 33.54 25.80 22.96
N ASP A 783 34.20 24.67 22.73
CA ASP A 783 35.62 24.45 23.03
C ASP A 783 36.35 23.91 21.79
N GLN A 784 37.64 23.53 21.92
CA GLN A 784 38.42 23.00 20.78
C GLN A 784 38.01 21.58 20.33
N LYS A 785 37.03 20.93 20.98
CA LYS A 785 36.58 19.56 20.68
C LYS A 785 35.12 19.51 20.26
N PHE A 786 34.26 20.30 20.89
CA PHE A 786 32.81 20.27 20.70
C PHE A 786 32.22 21.64 20.38
N LEU A 787 31.22 21.64 19.50
CA LEU A 787 30.12 22.59 19.55
C LEU A 787 29.13 22.08 20.59
N TYR A 788 28.86 22.88 21.61
CA TYR A 788 27.82 22.62 22.60
C TYR A 788 26.53 23.33 22.19
N LEU A 789 25.41 22.63 22.28
CA LEU A 789 24.06 23.16 22.05
C LEU A 789 23.18 22.80 23.25
N ALA A 790 22.31 23.71 23.64
CA ALA A 790 21.33 23.45 24.69
C ALA A 790 20.01 24.15 24.44
N CYS A 791 18.93 23.60 24.99
CA CYS A 791 17.64 24.26 25.06
C CYS A 791 16.90 24.00 26.37
N ASP A 792 15.98 24.91 26.67
CA ASP A 792 15.02 24.89 27.78
C ASP A 792 13.65 25.15 27.17
N VAL A 793 12.83 24.10 27.12
CA VAL A 793 11.48 24.12 26.54
C VAL A 793 10.49 24.18 27.70
N THR A 794 9.63 25.20 27.65
CA THR A 794 8.40 25.23 28.42
C THR A 794 7.29 24.61 27.59
N ASP A 795 6.65 23.60 28.15
CA ASP A 795 5.59 22.81 27.55
C ASP A 795 4.72 22.23 28.69
N THR A 796 3.41 22.34 28.53
CA THR A 796 2.40 21.88 29.50
C THR A 796 1.84 20.48 29.20
N ILE A 797 2.06 19.93 28.01
CA ILE A 797 1.46 18.68 27.52
C ILE A 797 2.55 17.77 26.92
N LEU A 798 3.61 17.55 27.71
CA LEU A 798 4.78 16.75 27.31
C LEU A 798 4.45 15.26 27.09
N VAL A 799 4.26 14.87 25.83
CA VAL A 799 4.08 13.50 25.36
C VAL A 799 5.44 12.77 25.30
N SER A 800 5.41 11.45 25.47
CA SER A 800 6.59 10.57 25.47
C SER A 800 6.22 9.15 25.02
N ASN A 801 5.61 9.04 23.83
CA ASN A 801 4.96 7.84 23.29
C ASN A 801 5.84 7.02 22.31
N ILE A 802 7.12 7.35 22.16
CA ILE A 802 8.04 6.67 21.21
C ILE A 802 8.81 5.56 21.91
N GLU A 803 8.67 4.33 21.42
CA GLU A 803 9.47 3.19 21.91
C GLU A 803 10.95 3.35 21.48
N PRO A 804 11.91 2.76 22.24
CA PRO A 804 13.35 2.92 22.01
C PRO A 804 13.90 2.53 20.63
N ASP A 805 13.13 1.82 19.82
CA ASP A 805 13.47 1.37 18.48
C ASP A 805 12.79 2.19 17.36
N ASP A 806 11.82 3.05 17.68
CA ASP A 806 11.15 3.97 16.73
C ASP A 806 11.79 5.39 16.73
N ILE A 807 13.12 5.45 16.87
CA ILE A 807 13.92 6.70 17.02
C ILE A 807 13.72 7.69 15.83
N HIS A 808 13.22 7.20 14.70
CA HIS A 808 12.94 8.02 13.50
C HIS A 808 11.60 8.74 13.53
N SER A 809 10.69 8.41 14.46
CA SER A 809 9.35 9.01 14.56
C SER A 809 9.31 10.28 15.41
N LEU A 810 10.29 11.18 15.27
CA LEU A 810 10.38 12.40 16.07
C LEU A 810 9.16 13.35 15.92
N TYR A 811 8.46 13.30 14.79
CA TYR A 811 7.21 14.05 14.53
C TYR A 811 5.96 13.42 15.18
N ARG A 812 6.13 12.39 16.01
CA ARG A 812 5.05 11.67 16.71
C ARG A 812 5.04 11.91 18.22
N THR A 813 5.87 12.82 18.72
CA THR A 813 6.05 13.19 20.13
C THR A 813 6.63 14.61 20.18
N ASP A 814 6.64 15.24 21.36
CA ASP A 814 7.41 16.47 21.55
C ASP A 814 8.91 16.20 21.39
N SER A 815 9.56 17.00 20.57
CA SER A 815 10.98 16.87 20.24
C SER A 815 11.55 18.20 19.78
N VAL A 816 12.88 18.31 19.75
CA VAL A 816 13.57 19.49 19.21
C VAL A 816 14.54 19.10 18.11
N GLU A 817 14.82 20.03 17.21
CA GLU A 817 15.86 19.84 16.20
C GLU A 817 16.80 21.04 16.14
N PHE A 818 18.08 20.76 15.98
CA PHE A 818 19.10 21.76 15.62
C PHE A 818 19.55 21.50 14.18
N TYR A 819 19.35 22.48 13.31
CA TYR A 819 19.77 22.45 11.91
C TYR A 819 21.05 23.25 11.75
N ILE A 820 22.13 22.61 11.30
CA ILE A 820 23.47 23.20 11.24
C ILE A 820 23.99 23.15 9.79
N GLN A 821 24.51 24.27 9.28
CA GLN A 821 25.13 24.36 7.96
C GLN A 821 26.58 24.91 8.02
N PRO A 822 27.58 24.03 8.17
CA PRO A 822 29.01 24.33 8.04
C PRO A 822 29.44 24.89 6.67
N ASP A 823 29.04 24.22 5.59
CA ASP A 823 29.55 24.44 4.23
C ASP A 823 29.18 25.81 3.64
N ARG A 824 28.17 26.47 4.22
CA ARG A 824 27.75 27.84 3.89
C ARG A 824 28.83 28.90 4.10
N PHE A 825 29.72 28.68 5.06
CA PHE A 825 30.72 29.67 5.49
C PHE A 825 32.13 29.09 5.61
N VAL A 826 32.26 27.77 5.79
CA VAL A 826 33.55 27.06 5.88
C VAL A 826 33.72 26.17 4.64
N PRO A 827 34.55 26.57 3.66
CA PRO A 827 34.81 25.77 2.46
C PRO A 827 35.37 24.40 2.81
N GLY A 828 34.68 23.32 2.41
CA GLY A 828 35.04 21.94 2.77
C GLY A 828 34.38 21.42 4.05
N GLY A 829 33.50 22.20 4.71
CA GLY A 829 32.63 21.71 5.78
C GLY A 829 31.75 20.53 5.35
N ALA A 830 31.29 19.72 6.31
CA ALA A 830 30.72 18.38 6.08
C ALA A 830 29.29 18.35 5.46
N GLY A 831 28.86 19.42 4.79
CA GLY A 831 27.47 19.63 4.40
C GLY A 831 26.55 19.80 5.62
N ILE A 832 25.25 19.71 5.39
CA ILE A 832 24.22 19.86 6.43
C ILE A 832 24.38 18.79 7.51
N PHE A 833 24.30 19.22 8.78
CA PHE A 833 24.15 18.37 9.95
C PHE A 833 22.85 18.75 10.67
N LYS A 834 21.83 17.90 10.63
CA LYS A 834 20.60 18.06 11.39
C LYS A 834 20.60 17.03 12.52
N ILE A 835 20.38 17.46 13.76
CA ILE A 835 20.17 16.53 14.89
C ILE A 835 18.79 16.77 15.51
N ALA A 836 17.99 15.72 15.50
CA ALA A 836 16.70 15.64 16.16
C ALA A 836 16.86 14.94 17.51
N VAL A 837 16.21 15.45 18.55
CA VAL A 837 16.25 14.93 19.92
C VAL A 837 14.83 14.75 20.45
N ILE A 838 14.49 13.52 20.79
CA ILE A 838 13.33 13.17 21.63
C ILE A 838 13.82 13.23 23.09
N PRO A 839 13.24 14.07 23.98
CA PRO A 839 13.74 14.24 25.34
C PRO A 839 13.55 12.97 26.18
N PHE A 840 12.46 12.23 25.97
CA PHE A 840 12.14 10.98 26.67
C PHE A 840 11.44 9.97 25.75
N ASP A 841 12.02 8.78 25.60
CA ASP A 841 11.31 7.58 25.13
C ASP A 841 10.31 7.08 26.19
N THR A 842 9.51 6.05 25.84
CA THR A 842 8.57 5.40 26.78
C THR A 842 9.22 4.83 28.05
N LYS A 843 10.56 4.81 28.13
CA LYS A 843 11.37 4.31 29.26
C LYS A 843 12.12 5.45 29.96
N GLY A 844 11.77 6.71 29.64
CA GLY A 844 12.25 7.92 30.30
C GLY A 844 13.63 8.40 29.87
N ARG A 845 14.15 7.97 28.71
CA ARG A 845 15.54 8.22 28.28
C ARG A 845 15.59 9.08 27.01
N PRO A 846 16.53 10.02 26.87
CA PRO A 846 16.68 10.80 25.65
C PRO A 846 17.12 9.92 24.47
N GLN A 847 16.58 10.20 23.29
CA GLN A 847 16.93 9.55 22.02
C GLN A 847 17.26 10.62 20.98
N ALA A 848 18.14 10.31 20.03
CA ALA A 848 18.42 11.22 18.92
C ALA A 848 18.79 10.49 17.62
N CYS A 849 18.51 11.15 16.50
CA CYS A 849 18.95 10.74 15.17
C CYS A 849 19.44 11.95 14.36
N ARG A 850 20.21 11.67 13.31
CA ARG A 850 20.35 12.58 12.17
C ARG A 850 19.16 12.34 11.24
N HIS A 851 18.52 13.41 10.81
CA HIS A 851 17.27 13.36 10.02
C HIS A 851 17.39 14.30 8.81
N GLU A 852 16.93 13.89 7.63
CA GLU A 852 16.98 14.69 6.38
C GLU A 852 18.32 15.43 6.11
N ASP A 853 19.45 14.77 6.33
CA ASP A 853 20.78 15.33 6.02
C ASP A 853 21.65 14.33 5.24
N ALA A 854 22.95 14.63 5.10
CA ALA A 854 23.87 13.82 4.30
C ALA A 854 24.23 12.43 4.90
N ASN A 855 23.89 12.14 6.16
CA ASN A 855 24.14 10.85 6.80
C ASN A 855 23.08 10.53 7.88
N PRO A 856 21.82 10.27 7.48
CA PRO A 856 20.71 10.08 8.40
C PRO A 856 20.77 8.71 9.09
N GLY A 857 20.34 8.65 10.35
CA GLY A 857 20.38 7.42 11.16
C GLY A 857 20.37 7.69 12.67
N PRO A 858 20.18 6.66 13.52
CA PRO A 858 20.28 6.79 14.98
C PRO A 858 21.67 7.33 15.38
N ILE A 859 21.73 8.29 16.31
CA ILE A 859 22.98 9.04 16.58
C ILE A 859 24.14 8.12 17.02
N SER A 860 23.80 7.04 17.73
CA SER A 860 24.71 5.97 18.16
C SER A 860 25.38 5.20 17.02
N MET A 861 24.85 5.27 15.80
CA MET A 861 25.43 4.67 14.59
C MET A 861 26.16 5.71 13.72
N VAL A 862 25.53 6.86 13.48
CA VAL A 862 26.03 7.85 12.49
C VAL A 862 26.96 8.92 13.08
N ALA A 863 26.95 9.13 14.40
CA ALA A 863 27.83 10.06 15.10
C ALA A 863 28.07 9.64 16.58
N PRO A 864 28.61 8.44 16.86
CA PRO A 864 28.66 7.84 18.21
C PRO A 864 29.42 8.61 19.29
N ASP A 865 30.23 9.61 18.93
CA ASP A 865 30.92 10.48 19.89
C ASP A 865 30.12 11.74 20.28
N VAL A 866 28.91 11.92 19.71
CA VAL A 866 27.98 12.97 20.15
C VAL A 866 27.43 12.60 21.52
N LYS A 867 27.51 13.55 22.47
CA LYS A 867 26.91 13.40 23.79
C LYS A 867 25.53 14.04 23.81
N LEU A 868 24.61 13.44 24.57
CA LEU A 868 23.23 13.89 24.73
C LEU A 868 22.79 13.65 26.18
N ALA A 869 22.10 14.61 26.76
CA ALA A 869 21.34 14.46 28.01
C ALA A 869 20.05 15.29 27.97
N SER A 870 19.05 14.87 28.75
CA SER A 870 17.82 15.63 28.95
C SER A 870 17.30 15.43 30.38
N SER A 871 16.65 16.46 30.92
CA SER A 871 16.02 16.44 32.24
C SER A 871 14.64 17.11 32.19
N ARG A 872 13.68 16.62 32.98
CA ARG A 872 12.37 17.28 33.12
C ARG A 872 12.49 18.51 34.01
N THR A 873 11.95 19.64 33.57
CA THR A 873 11.81 20.85 34.38
C THR A 873 10.45 20.85 35.08
N ARG A 874 10.15 21.90 35.85
CA ARG A 874 8.82 22.10 36.47
C ARG A 874 7.70 22.30 35.43
N THR A 875 8.05 22.67 34.20
CA THR A 875 7.13 23.19 33.18
C THR A 875 7.54 22.72 31.77
N GLY A 876 8.17 21.55 31.61
CA GLY A 876 8.70 21.08 30.33
C GLY A 876 10.02 20.32 30.48
N TYR A 877 11.02 20.62 29.66
CA TYR A 877 12.28 19.87 29.60
C TYR A 877 13.50 20.69 29.16
N THR A 878 14.68 20.32 29.66
CA THR A 878 15.99 20.79 29.18
C THR A 878 16.69 19.70 28.38
N ILE A 879 17.48 20.10 27.39
CA ILE A 879 18.36 19.23 26.60
C ILE A 879 19.74 19.86 26.50
N GLU A 880 20.77 19.03 26.56
CA GLU A 880 22.16 19.39 26.24
C GLU A 880 22.75 18.41 25.23
N ILE A 881 23.53 18.95 24.29
CA ILE A 881 24.20 18.21 23.22
C ILE A 881 25.65 18.68 23.13
N ALA A 882 26.60 17.77 22.99
CA ALA A 882 27.97 18.10 22.59
C ALA A 882 28.31 17.38 21.28
N ILE A 883 28.50 18.15 20.20
CA ILE A 883 28.79 17.67 18.84
C ILE A 883 30.28 17.84 18.55
N PRO A 884 31.05 16.75 18.40
CA PRO A 884 32.45 16.84 17.99
C PRO A 884 32.63 17.55 16.65
N TRP A 885 33.53 18.53 16.59
CA TRP A 885 33.77 19.36 15.39
C TRP A 885 34.09 18.55 14.12
N LYS A 886 34.67 17.35 14.26
CA LYS A 886 34.91 16.40 13.15
C LYS A 886 33.66 16.01 12.36
N TYR A 887 32.47 16.05 12.97
CA TYR A 887 31.20 15.74 12.28
C TYR A 887 30.63 16.92 11.50
N LEU A 888 31.14 18.14 11.75
CA LEU A 888 30.78 19.37 11.05
C LEU A 888 31.82 19.74 9.97
N GLY A 889 33.02 19.16 10.01
CA GLY A 889 34.12 19.48 9.08
C GLY A 889 34.70 20.88 9.30
N ILE A 890 34.67 21.37 10.55
CA ILE A 890 35.13 22.71 10.94
C ILE A 890 36.36 22.57 11.85
N GLU A 891 37.37 23.41 11.64
CA GLU A 891 38.38 23.70 12.66
C GLU A 891 37.92 24.92 13.49
N PRO A 892 37.75 24.80 14.82
CA PRO A 892 37.09 25.83 15.62
C PRO A 892 38.02 26.98 16.03
N SER A 893 37.71 28.19 15.55
CA SER A 893 38.30 29.45 15.99
C SER A 893 37.25 30.55 16.18
N GLU A 894 37.60 31.57 16.95
CA GLU A 894 36.86 32.83 17.05
C GLU A 894 36.61 33.42 15.64
N GLY A 895 35.44 34.01 15.43
CA GLY A 895 34.99 34.58 14.15
C GLY A 895 34.47 33.58 13.11
N VAL A 896 34.60 32.27 13.32
CA VAL A 896 33.99 31.26 12.43
C VAL A 896 32.47 31.40 12.45
N LYS A 897 31.85 31.43 11.27
CA LYS A 897 30.39 31.45 11.10
C LYS A 897 29.88 30.08 10.67
N VAL A 898 28.67 29.73 11.11
CA VAL A 898 27.95 28.48 10.79
C VAL A 898 26.48 28.84 10.58
N GLY A 899 25.79 28.24 9.60
CA GLY A 899 24.33 28.34 9.54
C GLY A 899 23.70 27.60 10.71
N LEU A 900 22.72 28.18 11.39
CA LEU A 900 22.02 27.57 12.52
C LEU A 900 20.52 27.88 12.51
N ASN A 901 19.70 26.87 12.77
CA ASN A 901 18.32 27.05 13.21
C ASN A 901 17.98 26.07 14.35
N PHE A 902 16.96 26.42 15.14
CA PHE A 902 16.39 25.57 16.19
C PHE A 902 14.89 25.50 16.00
N THR A 903 14.33 24.29 16.10
CA THR A 903 12.87 24.05 16.04
C THR A 903 12.38 23.21 17.22
N ILE A 904 11.12 23.42 17.57
CA ILE A 904 10.37 22.60 18.55
C ILE A 904 9.21 21.95 17.78
N GLN A 905 9.16 20.62 17.77
CA GLN A 905 7.98 19.84 17.38
C GLN A 905 7.09 19.71 18.62
N ASN A 906 5.79 20.00 18.49
CA ASN A 906 4.87 20.13 19.62
C ASN A 906 3.56 19.36 19.42
N THR A 907 2.97 18.86 20.50
CA THR A 907 1.59 18.38 20.54
C THR A 907 0.81 18.80 21.80
N TYR A 908 -0.51 18.98 21.66
CA TYR A 908 -1.45 19.06 22.78
C TYR A 908 -2.28 17.78 22.98
N ILE A 909 -1.94 16.69 22.28
CA ILE A 909 -2.68 15.41 22.32
C ILE A 909 -2.09 14.55 23.46
N ALA A 910 -2.47 14.90 24.70
CA ALA A 910 -1.89 14.35 25.93
C ALA A 910 -1.89 12.81 26.03
N ASP A 911 -2.99 12.17 25.60
CA ASP A 911 -3.24 10.73 25.77
C ASP A 911 -2.76 9.88 24.58
N ALA A 912 -1.74 10.34 23.84
CA ALA A 912 -1.22 9.70 22.64
C ALA A 912 -0.79 8.23 22.84
N ALA A 913 -1.27 7.34 21.97
CA ALA A 913 -0.88 5.93 21.99
C ALA A 913 0.57 5.73 21.50
N PRO A 914 1.23 4.61 21.87
CA PRO A 914 2.59 4.31 21.42
C PRO A 914 2.73 4.31 19.90
N GLY A 915 3.61 5.19 19.40
CA GLY A 915 3.88 5.40 17.97
C GLY A 915 2.81 6.16 17.17
N GLU A 916 1.80 6.76 17.82
CA GLU A 916 0.76 7.57 17.17
C GLU A 916 1.29 8.92 16.65
N TYR A 917 0.91 9.33 15.43
CA TYR A 917 1.31 10.64 14.90
C TYR A 917 0.44 11.75 15.51
N VAL A 918 1.06 12.60 16.34
CA VAL A 918 0.33 13.62 17.11
C VAL A 918 0.85 15.06 16.98
N ARG A 919 1.87 15.36 16.16
CA ARG A 919 2.37 16.74 16.02
C ARG A 919 1.27 17.71 15.56
N THR A 920 1.00 18.71 16.38
CA THR A 920 0.00 19.77 16.14
C THR A 920 0.64 21.06 15.63
N ALA A 921 1.90 21.33 16.03
CA ALA A 921 2.64 22.52 15.62
C ALA A 921 4.14 22.25 15.45
N MET A 922 4.82 23.11 14.69
CA MET A 922 6.27 23.29 14.75
C MET A 922 6.62 24.77 14.89
N LEU A 923 7.40 25.10 15.92
CA LEU A 923 7.95 26.44 16.16
C LEU A 923 9.39 26.50 15.65
N SER A 924 9.85 27.65 15.14
CA SER A 924 11.18 27.80 14.56
C SER A 924 11.79 29.18 14.81
N TRP A 925 13.04 29.23 15.30
CA TRP A 925 13.75 30.50 15.54
C TRP A 925 13.78 31.39 14.31
N VAL A 926 14.14 30.84 13.15
CA VAL A 926 13.87 31.46 11.85
C VAL A 926 12.44 31.10 11.45
N ARG A 927 11.53 32.08 11.57
CA ARG A 927 10.13 31.93 11.17
C ARG A 927 10.00 32.02 9.64
N VAL A 928 10.31 30.93 8.95
CA VAL A 928 10.18 30.78 7.49
C VAL A 928 9.50 29.44 7.19
N PRO A 929 8.53 29.38 6.26
CA PRO A 929 7.90 28.11 5.92
C PRO A 929 8.85 27.14 5.23
N VAL A 930 8.65 25.84 5.49
CA VAL A 930 9.52 24.74 5.04
C VAL A 930 10.99 24.97 5.44
N VAL A 931 11.22 25.58 6.61
CA VAL A 931 12.57 25.92 7.12
C VAL A 931 13.53 24.72 7.10
N TRP A 932 13.05 23.50 7.36
CA TRP A 932 13.84 22.27 7.32
C TRP A 932 14.46 21.99 5.93
N ALA A 933 13.88 22.50 4.85
CA ALA A 933 14.39 22.38 3.48
C ALA A 933 15.10 23.66 2.97
N ARG A 934 15.17 24.74 3.76
CA ARG A 934 15.73 26.05 3.36
C ARG A 934 16.99 26.43 4.17
N PRO A 935 18.12 25.73 4.00
CA PRO A 935 19.35 25.95 4.77
C PRO A 935 19.97 27.35 4.55
N SER A 936 19.75 27.93 3.37
CA SER A 936 20.14 29.31 3.04
C SER A 936 19.37 30.38 3.83
N THR A 937 18.20 30.07 4.39
CA THR A 937 17.45 31.00 5.26
C THR A 937 17.72 30.81 6.74
N TRP A 938 18.40 29.73 7.17
CA TRP A 938 18.81 29.55 8.56
C TRP A 938 19.65 30.74 9.05
N GLY A 939 19.57 31.03 10.34
CA GLY A 939 20.30 32.12 10.97
C GLY A 939 21.80 31.86 11.00
N VAL A 940 22.54 32.78 11.60
CA VAL A 940 24.00 32.73 11.65
C VAL A 940 24.47 32.57 13.08
N LEU A 941 25.14 31.46 13.37
CA LEU A 941 25.92 31.27 14.58
C LEU A 941 27.35 31.75 14.32
N THR A 942 27.86 32.66 15.15
CA THR A 942 29.28 33.07 15.12
C THR A 942 29.99 32.58 16.38
N LEU A 943 31.18 31.98 16.24
CA LEU A 943 32.01 31.61 17.39
C LEU A 943 32.65 32.88 17.98
N ALA A 944 32.44 33.11 19.27
CA ALA A 944 32.93 34.25 20.06
C ALA A 944 33.60 33.78 21.35
#